data_AF-A0A6C0F8U8-F1
#
_entry.id   AF-A0A6C0F8U8-F1
#
_cell.length_a   1.000
_cell.length_b   1.000
_cell.length_c   1.000
_cell.angle_alpha   90.00
_cell.angle_beta   90.00
_cell.angle_gamma   90.00
#
_symmetry.space_group_name_H-M   'P 1'
#
loop_
_entity.id
_entity.type
_entity.pdbx_description
1 polymer ?
#
loop_
_entity_poly.entity_id
_entity_poly.type
_entity_poly.pdbx_seq_one_letter_code
_entity_poly.pdbx_strand_id
1 'polypeptide(L)'
;MPTRVFPENAQLVQENSKQYIIFPKGGTGVMLADKLYHTTGDKAGQRVKLTEKLLNQFSCTQPGQGWYASEKFDGLRGIWTGQELVARPSKDKDGNMKGKVFTEVPSWFKDALPRGVSLDGEIWMGRGKFQQVAGLSNLKVSKKQTADDISKLWKNVKFMIFDCPSDTGPFRERMQRLTTLVDGLRSQWQSNNGDLEFPVEIISNYLVKDDDFLMKLYHKLTEAGAEGLMLRGPNNLYETKRSKMLLKMKVQDDAEAVVLEYLPGTGKYNRTSSSSSYFMLGALKCKMANGVEFNIGTGLTDEIRLNYWDEEYSHHIPIGGTVNFSYMELTDEGIPRHPAYRGVRTDVTINPSVPDDGDYSELINTCLRDISDSVRSSRESNYAFKVAKYNKAIAAFKNAERISSVADALQALRDSGEKLEKENPEKPTSSILKKVEEIIKTGACAEANRARNNPRNKAVRELTKIQQVGEAKAVKLYEEFSIQTPEELLENQLAFATLTDAQKLGLQFLRDLSHKIPRSEMDQWNAALGEIATGVMTGSYRRNKCESGDVDYMLCGGDKVISTFVAKLEKSEKVEVLGAFCKGEAQWQGVAKLRKRGSLARHVDIFCYPKETIGYAILHATGSGNFNISCRQRAIDKGYSLSQYGLTPKPKELKLRGPPEEDERKILEFIGVGYVEPQDRV
;
A
#
# COMPACT_ATOMS: atom_id res chain seq x y z
N MET A 1 -33.31 -31.39 40.51
CA MET A 1 -31.93 -30.87 40.34
C MET A 1 -31.89 -30.18 38.99
N PRO A 2 -31.45 -28.92 38.85
CA PRO A 2 -31.28 -28.36 37.52
C PRO A 2 -30.17 -29.15 36.82
N THR A 3 -30.53 -29.89 35.78
CA THR A 3 -29.63 -30.78 35.06
C THR A 3 -28.83 -29.95 34.06
N ARG A 4 -27.50 -30.11 34.05
CA ARG A 4 -26.66 -29.62 32.94
C ARG A 4 -27.22 -30.18 31.64
N VAL A 5 -27.51 -29.32 30.68
CA VAL A 5 -28.10 -29.73 29.39
C VAL A 5 -27.07 -29.84 28.27
N PHE A 6 -25.86 -29.30 28.49
CA PHE A 6 -24.75 -29.44 27.56
C PHE A 6 -23.39 -29.32 28.30
N PRO A 7 -22.38 -30.14 27.96
CA PRO A 7 -22.48 -31.31 27.09
C PRO A 7 -23.26 -32.45 27.77
N GLU A 8 -23.85 -33.34 26.99
CA GLU A 8 -24.46 -34.55 27.55
C GLU A 8 -23.41 -35.44 28.24
N ASN A 9 -23.80 -36.11 29.33
CA ASN A 9 -22.94 -37.03 30.09
C ASN A 9 -21.64 -36.39 30.63
N ALA A 10 -21.65 -35.07 30.88
CA ALA A 10 -20.50 -34.35 31.40
C ALA A 10 -20.08 -34.85 32.79
N GLN A 11 -18.78 -34.99 33.01
CA GLN A 11 -18.22 -35.33 34.31
C GLN A 11 -17.56 -34.12 34.95
N LEU A 12 -17.89 -33.82 36.21
CA LEU A 12 -17.21 -32.78 36.98
C LEU A 12 -15.96 -33.37 37.64
N VAL A 13 -14.81 -32.74 37.43
CA VAL A 13 -13.52 -33.14 38.00
C VAL A 13 -12.87 -31.97 38.71
N GLN A 14 -12.22 -32.24 39.85
CA GLN A 14 -11.55 -31.24 40.66
C GLN A 14 -10.04 -31.50 40.68
N GLU A 15 -9.24 -30.50 40.30
CA GLU A 15 -7.78 -30.57 40.25
C GLU A 15 -7.19 -29.26 40.75
N ASN A 16 -6.19 -29.33 41.65
CA ASN A 16 -5.48 -28.15 42.16
C ASN A 16 -6.41 -27.01 42.63
N SER A 17 -7.47 -27.37 43.37
CA SER A 17 -8.51 -26.44 43.86
C SER A 17 -9.23 -25.66 42.74
N LYS A 18 -9.35 -26.25 41.55
CA LYS A 18 -10.13 -25.75 40.41
C LYS A 18 -11.10 -26.85 39.96
N GLN A 19 -12.28 -26.44 39.54
CA GLN A 19 -13.30 -27.33 38.99
C GLN A 19 -13.26 -27.29 37.46
N TYR A 20 -13.51 -28.45 36.86
CA TYR A 20 -13.49 -28.65 35.43
C TYR A 20 -14.62 -29.57 35.00
N ILE A 21 -15.13 -29.35 33.80
CA ILE A 21 -16.08 -30.24 33.15
C ILE A 21 -15.37 -31.00 32.04
N ILE A 22 -15.42 -32.32 32.09
CA ILE A 22 -14.96 -33.21 31.02
C ILE A 22 -16.08 -33.37 30.00
N PHE A 23 -15.73 -33.15 28.74
CA PHE A 23 -16.58 -33.32 27.57
C PHE A 23 -16.28 -34.72 27.01
N PRO A 24 -17.14 -35.73 27.23
CA PRO A 24 -16.87 -37.12 26.84
C PRO A 24 -16.64 -37.29 25.33
N LYS A 25 -15.93 -38.37 24.94
CA LYS A 25 -15.63 -38.72 23.54
C LYS A 25 -16.94 -38.86 22.76
N GLY A 26 -17.21 -37.90 21.86
CA GLY A 26 -18.42 -37.87 21.04
C GLY A 26 -18.90 -36.48 20.59
N GLY A 27 -18.44 -35.39 21.23
CA GLY A 27 -18.84 -34.00 20.89
C GLY A 27 -17.78 -32.97 21.28
N THR A 28 -16.52 -33.25 20.94
CA THR A 28 -15.33 -32.86 21.70
C THR A 28 -14.74 -31.50 21.33
N GLY A 29 -15.55 -30.46 21.21
CA GLY A 29 -15.02 -29.11 21.06
C GLY A 29 -16.11 -28.09 20.89
N VAL A 30 -15.91 -26.91 21.42
CA VAL A 30 -16.76 -25.79 21.04
C VAL A 30 -16.58 -25.55 19.54
N MET A 31 -17.65 -25.14 18.85
CA MET A 31 -17.67 -24.87 17.42
C MET A 31 -16.41 -24.11 16.98
N LEU A 32 -15.57 -24.73 16.16
CA LEU A 32 -14.35 -24.09 15.65
C LEU A 32 -14.61 -23.55 14.26
N ALA A 33 -14.24 -22.30 14.03
CA ALA A 33 -14.33 -21.71 12.71
C ALA A 33 -13.11 -22.07 11.85
N ASP A 34 -13.39 -22.35 10.58
CA ASP A 34 -12.36 -22.33 9.53
C ASP A 34 -12.09 -20.90 9.05
N LYS A 35 -11.05 -20.67 8.25
CA LYS A 35 -10.77 -19.35 7.67
C LYS A 35 -11.56 -19.17 6.38
N LEU A 36 -12.06 -17.97 6.09
CA LEU A 36 -12.70 -17.68 4.81
C LEU A 36 -11.71 -17.79 3.64
N TYR A 37 -10.44 -17.43 3.88
CA TYR A 37 -9.37 -17.51 2.89
C TYR A 37 -8.31 -18.53 3.33
N HIS A 38 -7.79 -19.28 2.36
CA HIS A 38 -6.61 -20.12 2.59
C HIS A 38 -5.41 -19.23 2.92
N THR A 39 -4.65 -19.59 3.96
CA THR A 39 -3.55 -18.74 4.45
C THR A 39 -2.15 -19.25 4.13
N THR A 40 -2.02 -20.44 3.52
CA THR A 40 -0.73 -21.08 3.22
C THR A 40 -0.86 -22.00 2.01
N GLY A 41 0.23 -22.21 1.26
CA GLY A 41 0.28 -23.06 0.06
C GLY A 41 -0.28 -22.40 -1.21
N ASP A 42 -0.35 -23.14 -2.31
CA ASP A 42 -0.69 -22.65 -3.67
C ASP A 42 -2.07 -21.99 -3.79
N LYS A 43 -2.93 -22.19 -2.80
CA LYS A 43 -4.28 -21.62 -2.74
C LYS A 43 -4.35 -20.38 -1.83
N ALA A 44 -3.23 -19.89 -1.30
CA ALA A 44 -3.22 -18.72 -0.43
C ALA A 44 -3.95 -17.52 -1.08
N GLY A 45 -4.80 -16.83 -0.31
CA GLY A 45 -5.63 -15.73 -0.81
C GLY A 45 -6.90 -16.16 -1.55
N GLN A 46 -7.05 -17.45 -1.92
CA GLN A 46 -8.29 -17.95 -2.49
C GLN A 46 -9.33 -18.23 -1.38
N ARG A 47 -10.61 -17.97 -1.67
CA ARG A 47 -11.71 -18.29 -0.76
C ARG A 47 -11.86 -19.80 -0.59
N VAL A 48 -12.25 -20.23 0.61
CA VAL A 48 -12.62 -21.62 0.88
C VAL A 48 -13.83 -21.98 0.05
N LYS A 49 -13.63 -22.89 -0.91
CA LYS A 49 -14.69 -23.43 -1.75
C LYS A 49 -15.31 -24.65 -1.06
N LEU A 50 -16.62 -24.60 -0.83
CA LEU A 50 -17.39 -25.75 -0.37
C LEU A 50 -17.64 -26.71 -1.54
N THR A 51 -17.69 -28.00 -1.22
CA THR A 51 -18.03 -29.04 -2.20
C THR A 51 -19.52 -28.98 -2.55
N GLU A 52 -19.90 -29.37 -3.76
CA GLU A 52 -21.31 -29.44 -4.18
C GLU A 52 -22.15 -30.29 -3.23
N LYS A 53 -21.59 -31.39 -2.69
CA LYS A 53 -22.23 -32.20 -1.67
C LYS A 53 -22.63 -31.38 -0.43
N LEU A 54 -21.76 -30.50 0.06
CA LEU A 54 -22.05 -29.65 1.23
C LEU A 54 -23.05 -28.55 0.88
N LEU A 55 -22.91 -27.93 -0.29
CA LEU A 55 -23.84 -26.91 -0.77
C LEU A 55 -25.27 -27.45 -0.86
N ASN A 56 -25.43 -28.65 -1.44
CA ASN A 56 -26.71 -29.34 -1.58
C ASN A 56 -27.25 -29.81 -0.22
N GLN A 57 -26.38 -30.36 0.66
CA GLN A 57 -26.80 -30.85 1.98
C GLN A 57 -27.43 -29.74 2.84
N PHE A 58 -26.93 -28.50 2.74
CA PHE A 58 -27.40 -27.38 3.55
C PHE A 58 -28.22 -26.36 2.75
N SER A 59 -28.55 -26.66 1.50
CA SER A 59 -29.28 -25.78 0.58
C SER A 59 -28.73 -24.35 0.60
N CYS A 60 -27.42 -24.21 0.38
CA CYS A 60 -26.71 -22.94 0.48
C CYS A 60 -25.75 -22.72 -0.70
N THR A 61 -25.35 -21.47 -0.86
CA THR A 61 -24.35 -20.99 -1.83
C THR A 61 -22.94 -21.09 -1.27
N GLN A 62 -21.94 -20.85 -2.14
CA GLN A 62 -20.57 -20.66 -1.68
C GLN A 62 -20.50 -19.54 -0.62
N PRO A 63 -19.53 -19.58 0.31
CA PRO A 63 -19.41 -18.57 1.37
C PRO A 63 -19.42 -17.13 0.85
N GLY A 64 -20.38 -16.33 1.33
CA GLY A 64 -20.64 -14.97 0.84
C GLY A 64 -22.14 -14.67 0.83
N GLN A 65 -22.68 -14.31 -0.34
CA GLN A 65 -24.11 -14.03 -0.53
C GLN A 65 -25.01 -15.13 0.05
N GLY A 66 -26.00 -14.76 0.86
CA GLY A 66 -26.96 -15.66 1.51
C GLY A 66 -26.50 -16.22 2.87
N TRP A 67 -25.28 -15.93 3.30
CA TRP A 67 -24.77 -16.29 4.64
C TRP A 67 -25.06 -15.19 5.66
N TYR A 68 -24.94 -15.51 6.95
CA TYR A 68 -25.02 -14.52 8.03
C TYR A 68 -23.62 -14.10 8.47
N ALA A 69 -23.40 -12.80 8.56
CA ALA A 69 -22.19 -12.18 9.10
C ALA A 69 -22.45 -11.61 10.49
N SER A 70 -21.52 -11.80 11.42
CA SER A 70 -21.53 -11.16 12.74
C SER A 70 -20.14 -10.71 13.15
N GLU A 71 -20.05 -9.79 14.11
CA GLU A 71 -18.77 -9.33 14.66
C GLU A 71 -17.98 -10.51 15.23
N LYS A 72 -16.69 -10.56 14.91
CA LYS A 72 -15.75 -11.40 15.64
C LYS A 72 -15.25 -10.62 16.85
N PHE A 73 -15.74 -11.01 18.02
CA PHE A 73 -15.30 -10.48 19.30
C PHE A 73 -13.91 -11.01 19.70
N ASP A 74 -13.24 -10.22 20.54
CA ASP A 74 -11.92 -10.44 21.13
C ASP A 74 -12.02 -10.86 22.61
N GLY A 75 -13.12 -11.52 22.98
CA GLY A 75 -13.43 -11.91 24.35
C GLY A 75 -12.87 -13.26 24.79
N LEU A 76 -13.25 -13.70 26.00
CA LEU A 76 -12.98 -15.05 26.47
C LEU A 76 -14.19 -15.93 26.17
N ARG A 77 -14.03 -16.87 25.25
CA ARG A 77 -15.10 -17.82 24.90
C ARG A 77 -15.55 -18.66 26.09
N GLY A 78 -16.86 -18.70 26.30
CA GLY A 78 -17.50 -19.39 27.41
C GLY A 78 -18.81 -20.08 27.01
N ILE A 79 -19.10 -21.20 27.66
CA ILE A 79 -20.34 -21.94 27.53
C ILE A 79 -21.10 -21.83 28.85
N TRP A 80 -22.36 -21.43 28.78
CA TRP A 80 -23.30 -21.64 29.87
C TRP A 80 -23.92 -23.03 29.72
N THR A 81 -23.76 -23.90 30.73
CA THR A 81 -24.22 -25.30 30.67
C THR A 81 -25.71 -25.48 30.99
N GLY A 82 -26.42 -24.36 31.22
CA GLY A 82 -27.71 -24.34 31.90
C GLY A 82 -27.59 -24.22 33.43
N GLN A 83 -26.36 -24.24 33.97
CA GLN A 83 -26.08 -24.18 35.40
C GLN A 83 -24.82 -23.37 35.77
N GLU A 84 -23.71 -23.59 35.08
CA GLU A 84 -22.46 -22.87 35.32
C GLU A 84 -21.82 -22.37 34.03
N LEU A 85 -20.98 -21.34 34.18
CA LEU A 85 -20.19 -20.80 33.09
C LEU A 85 -18.84 -21.51 33.03
N VAL A 86 -18.50 -22.02 31.86
CA VAL A 86 -17.33 -22.85 31.62
C VAL A 86 -16.50 -22.24 30.50
N ALA A 87 -15.20 -22.07 30.73
CA ALA A 87 -14.28 -21.63 29.69
C ALA A 87 -14.17 -22.69 28.58
N ARG A 88 -13.86 -22.23 27.37
CA ARG A 88 -13.65 -23.11 26.21
C ARG A 88 -12.81 -24.35 26.57
N PRO A 89 -13.37 -25.57 26.37
CA PRO A 89 -12.63 -26.80 26.55
C PRO A 89 -11.36 -26.88 25.69
N SER A 90 -10.30 -27.43 26.29
CA SER A 90 -9.02 -27.73 25.65
C SER A 90 -8.62 -29.17 25.94
N LYS A 91 -7.78 -29.76 25.08
CA LYS A 91 -7.28 -31.12 25.32
C LYS A 91 -6.35 -31.12 26.53
N ASP A 92 -6.62 -32.00 27.49
CA ASP A 92 -5.69 -32.28 28.57
C ASP A 92 -4.59 -33.28 28.12
N LYS A 93 -3.69 -33.63 29.05
CA LYS A 93 -2.56 -34.54 28.81
C LYS A 93 -3.01 -35.94 28.36
N ASP A 94 -4.22 -36.34 28.75
CA ASP A 94 -4.79 -37.66 28.46
C ASP A 94 -5.68 -37.62 27.19
N GLY A 95 -5.74 -36.47 26.52
CA GLY A 95 -6.48 -36.26 25.28
C GLY A 95 -7.99 -36.04 25.47
N ASN A 96 -8.45 -35.87 26.72
CA ASN A 96 -9.84 -35.52 27.02
C ASN A 96 -10.07 -34.02 26.85
N MET A 97 -11.27 -33.65 26.42
CA MET A 97 -11.62 -32.23 26.29
C MET A 97 -12.16 -31.72 27.61
N LYS A 98 -11.50 -30.70 28.15
CA LYS A 98 -11.72 -30.25 29.51
C LYS A 98 -11.88 -28.74 29.55
N GLY A 99 -13.05 -28.28 30.01
CA GLY A 99 -13.38 -26.87 30.21
C GLY A 99 -13.28 -26.50 31.68
N LYS A 100 -12.61 -25.39 31.99
CA LYS A 100 -12.51 -24.90 33.38
C LYS A 100 -13.81 -24.19 33.76
N VAL A 101 -14.39 -24.55 34.90
CA VAL A 101 -15.51 -23.79 35.48
C VAL A 101 -14.98 -22.46 36.01
N PHE A 102 -15.66 -21.35 35.68
CA PHE A 102 -15.30 -20.04 36.21
C PHE A 102 -15.42 -20.07 37.73
N THR A 103 -14.36 -19.67 38.42
CA THR A 103 -14.26 -19.92 39.86
C THR A 103 -15.22 -19.08 40.68
N GLU A 104 -15.33 -17.78 40.37
CA GLU A 104 -16.23 -16.86 41.06
C GLU A 104 -17.05 -16.06 40.04
N VAL A 105 -18.28 -16.51 39.81
CA VAL A 105 -19.31 -15.80 39.02
C VAL A 105 -20.38 -15.30 39.98
N PRO A 106 -20.66 -13.98 40.04
CA PRO A 106 -21.68 -13.43 40.92
C PRO A 106 -23.04 -14.09 40.72
N SER A 107 -23.79 -14.27 41.81
CA SER A 107 -25.14 -14.87 41.76
C SER A 107 -26.05 -14.13 40.80
N TRP A 108 -26.08 -12.80 40.89
CA TRP A 108 -26.90 -11.95 40.01
C TRP A 108 -26.61 -12.19 38.52
N PHE A 109 -25.35 -12.42 38.16
CA PHE A 109 -24.98 -12.69 36.77
C PHE A 109 -25.49 -14.06 36.31
N LYS A 110 -25.43 -15.08 37.19
CA LYS A 110 -25.98 -16.41 36.91
C LYS A 110 -27.50 -16.39 36.82
N ASP A 111 -28.16 -15.56 37.63
CA ASP A 111 -29.62 -15.42 37.62
C ASP A 111 -30.13 -14.69 36.36
N ALA A 112 -29.27 -13.94 35.67
CA ALA A 112 -29.56 -13.39 34.34
C ALA A 112 -29.57 -14.44 33.21
N LEU A 113 -29.05 -15.65 33.47
CA LEU A 113 -28.90 -16.72 32.47
C LEU A 113 -29.99 -17.80 32.63
N PRO A 114 -30.48 -18.39 31.53
CA PRO A 114 -31.58 -19.36 31.57
C PRO A 114 -31.13 -20.69 32.18
N ARG A 115 -31.90 -21.21 33.14
CA ARG A 115 -31.67 -22.58 33.64
C ARG A 115 -32.19 -23.61 32.64
N GLY A 116 -31.44 -24.70 32.44
CA GLY A 116 -31.84 -25.79 31.55
C GLY A 116 -31.75 -25.47 30.05
N VAL A 117 -31.16 -24.33 29.68
CA VAL A 117 -30.81 -24.01 28.29
C VAL A 117 -29.32 -23.69 28.25
N SER A 118 -28.60 -24.29 27.31
CA SER A 118 -27.18 -23.99 27.12
C SER A 118 -26.97 -22.88 26.12
N LEU A 119 -25.95 -22.06 26.35
CA LEU A 119 -25.61 -20.92 25.50
C LEU A 119 -24.12 -20.94 25.19
N ASP A 120 -23.77 -20.71 23.93
CA ASP A 120 -22.39 -20.57 23.47
C ASP A 120 -22.15 -19.10 23.14
N GLY A 121 -21.14 -18.52 23.78
CA GLY A 121 -20.92 -17.09 23.77
C GLY A 121 -19.49 -16.70 24.11
N GLU A 122 -19.26 -15.39 24.22
CA GLU A 122 -18.01 -14.82 24.70
C GLU A 122 -18.27 -13.89 25.88
N ILE A 123 -17.43 -14.01 26.90
CA ILE A 123 -17.35 -13.05 28.00
C ILE A 123 -16.55 -11.86 27.49
N TRP A 124 -17.13 -10.67 27.58
CA TRP A 124 -16.61 -9.48 26.89
C TRP A 124 -16.75 -8.22 27.75
N MET A 125 -15.78 -7.32 27.68
CA MET A 125 -15.71 -6.07 28.47
C MET A 125 -15.43 -4.83 27.60
N GLY A 126 -15.63 -4.94 26.29
CA GLY A 126 -15.19 -3.94 25.33
C GLY A 126 -13.98 -4.39 24.52
N ARG A 127 -13.76 -3.68 23.40
CA ARG A 127 -12.65 -3.91 22.47
C ARG A 127 -11.30 -3.63 23.12
N GLY A 128 -10.31 -4.46 22.84
CA GLY A 128 -8.95 -4.32 23.37
C GLY A 128 -8.81 -4.71 24.85
N LYS A 129 -9.84 -5.29 25.47
CA LYS A 129 -9.86 -5.65 26.90
C LYS A 129 -9.62 -7.13 27.18
N PHE A 130 -9.16 -7.91 26.18
CA PHE A 130 -8.92 -9.35 26.32
C PHE A 130 -8.11 -9.75 27.56
N GLN A 131 -7.01 -9.05 27.87
CA GLN A 131 -6.18 -9.37 29.05
C GLN A 131 -6.97 -9.25 30.37
N GLN A 132 -7.84 -8.24 30.48
CA GLN A 132 -8.68 -8.04 31.67
C GLN A 132 -9.70 -9.18 31.80
N VAL A 133 -10.34 -9.55 30.69
CA VAL A 133 -11.32 -10.64 30.64
C VAL A 133 -10.66 -12.00 30.95
N ALA A 134 -9.47 -12.28 30.40
CA ALA A 134 -8.76 -13.54 30.63
C ALA A 134 -8.46 -13.78 32.12
N GLY A 135 -8.17 -12.70 32.85
CA GLY A 135 -7.95 -12.72 34.30
C GLY A 135 -9.18 -13.15 35.11
N LEU A 136 -10.40 -12.78 34.67
CA LEU A 136 -11.65 -13.06 35.39
C LEU A 136 -11.86 -14.56 35.68
N SER A 137 -11.49 -15.41 34.72
CA SER A 137 -11.66 -16.86 34.85
C SER A 137 -10.85 -17.47 36.02
N ASN A 138 -9.83 -16.77 36.52
CA ASN A 138 -8.93 -17.22 37.58
C ASN A 138 -9.11 -16.50 38.93
N LEU A 139 -9.98 -15.49 39.01
CA LEU A 139 -10.22 -14.76 40.25
C LEU A 139 -10.83 -15.68 41.31
N LYS A 140 -10.37 -15.50 42.55
CA LYS A 140 -10.83 -16.23 43.74
C LYS A 140 -10.98 -15.25 44.89
N VAL A 141 -11.95 -15.49 45.77
CA VAL A 141 -12.09 -14.71 47.01
C VAL A 141 -10.85 -14.93 47.88
N SER A 142 -10.25 -13.84 48.35
CA SER A 142 -9.07 -13.84 49.23
C SER A 142 -9.09 -12.63 50.17
N LYS A 143 -8.16 -12.58 51.13
CA LYS A 143 -8.01 -11.42 52.04
C LYS A 143 -7.76 -10.09 51.31
N LYS A 144 -7.20 -10.13 50.09
CA LYS A 144 -6.91 -8.93 49.27
C LYS A 144 -7.99 -8.63 48.23
N GLN A 145 -8.93 -9.55 48.01
CA GLN A 145 -9.94 -9.43 46.96
C GLN A 145 -11.21 -10.14 47.41
N THR A 146 -12.19 -9.37 47.85
CA THR A 146 -13.46 -9.88 48.40
C THR A 146 -14.44 -10.28 47.30
N ALA A 147 -15.51 -10.99 47.67
CA ALA A 147 -16.60 -11.32 46.73
C ALA A 147 -17.24 -10.06 46.12
N ASP A 148 -17.34 -8.97 46.90
CA ASP A 148 -17.87 -7.69 46.42
C ASP A 148 -16.94 -7.01 45.42
N ASP A 149 -15.62 -7.11 45.62
CA ASP A 149 -14.64 -6.59 44.67
C ASP A 149 -14.71 -7.33 43.33
N ILE A 150 -14.86 -8.66 43.37
CA ILE A 150 -15.09 -9.46 42.17
C ILE A 150 -16.41 -9.05 41.51
N SER A 151 -17.50 -8.95 42.28
CA SER A 151 -18.82 -8.54 41.78
C SER A 151 -18.80 -7.18 41.06
N LYS A 152 -18.02 -6.21 41.56
CA LYS A 152 -17.82 -4.90 40.90
C LYS A 152 -17.16 -5.02 39.53
N LEU A 153 -16.18 -5.91 39.35
CA LEU A 153 -15.54 -6.14 38.05
C LEU A 153 -16.53 -6.72 37.03
N TRP A 154 -17.41 -7.60 37.48
CA TRP A 154 -18.45 -8.22 36.64
C TRP A 154 -19.54 -7.26 36.18
N LYS A 155 -19.69 -6.07 36.78
CA LYS A 155 -20.65 -5.05 36.30
C LYS A 155 -20.37 -4.58 34.87
N ASN A 156 -19.12 -4.63 34.43
CA ASN A 156 -18.70 -4.24 33.08
C ASN A 156 -18.60 -5.44 32.13
N VAL A 157 -19.00 -6.63 32.58
CA VAL A 157 -18.93 -7.87 31.79
C VAL A 157 -20.26 -8.10 31.11
N LYS A 158 -20.20 -8.39 29.82
CA LYS A 158 -21.32 -8.89 29.03
C LYS A 158 -21.05 -10.32 28.58
N PHE A 159 -22.09 -11.14 28.52
CA PHE A 159 -22.07 -12.42 27.83
C PHE A 159 -22.70 -12.27 26.45
N MET A 160 -21.85 -12.23 25.43
CA MET A 160 -22.21 -12.06 24.02
C MET A 160 -22.56 -13.44 23.42
N ILE A 161 -23.85 -13.75 23.33
CA ILE A 161 -24.35 -15.05 22.87
C ILE A 161 -24.36 -15.08 21.35
N PHE A 162 -23.81 -16.16 20.78
CA PHE A 162 -23.79 -16.39 19.35
C PHE A 162 -24.50 -17.68 18.91
N ASP A 163 -24.78 -18.62 19.81
CA ASP A 163 -25.50 -19.85 19.49
C ASP A 163 -26.09 -20.55 20.75
N CYS A 164 -26.91 -21.59 20.53
CA CYS A 164 -27.57 -22.39 21.57
C CYS A 164 -27.28 -23.89 21.36
N PRO A 165 -26.27 -24.48 22.04
CA PRO A 165 -25.88 -25.88 21.84
C PRO A 165 -26.96 -26.92 22.10
N SER A 166 -27.93 -26.61 22.97
CA SER A 166 -29.02 -27.50 23.35
C SER A 166 -30.20 -27.48 22.37
N ASP A 167 -30.18 -26.59 21.37
CA ASP A 167 -31.21 -26.54 20.33
C ASP A 167 -30.71 -27.23 19.05
N THR A 168 -31.43 -28.27 18.64
CA THR A 168 -31.07 -29.15 17.52
C THR A 168 -31.60 -28.69 16.16
N GLY A 169 -32.36 -27.59 16.10
CA GLY A 169 -32.90 -27.07 14.85
C GLY A 169 -31.88 -26.28 14.02
N PRO A 170 -32.22 -25.84 12.80
CA PRO A 170 -31.34 -25.06 11.92
C PRO A 170 -30.97 -23.69 12.51
N PHE A 171 -29.78 -23.17 12.15
CA PHE A 171 -29.24 -21.91 12.70
C PHE A 171 -30.23 -20.75 12.66
N ARG A 172 -30.89 -20.50 11.54
CA ARG A 172 -31.86 -19.39 11.41
C ARG A 172 -32.98 -19.46 12.43
N GLU A 173 -33.63 -20.61 12.56
CA GLU A 173 -34.75 -20.81 13.48
C GLU A 173 -34.29 -20.83 14.93
N ARG A 174 -33.12 -21.44 15.17
CA ARG A 174 -32.46 -21.47 16.48
C ARG A 174 -32.14 -20.08 16.99
N MET A 175 -31.66 -19.19 16.12
CA MET A 175 -31.43 -17.79 16.48
C MET A 175 -32.74 -17.04 16.77
N GLN A 176 -33.82 -17.31 16.05
CA GLN A 176 -35.13 -16.71 16.36
C GLN A 176 -35.63 -17.14 17.74
N ARG A 177 -35.57 -18.44 18.07
CA ARG A 177 -35.95 -18.96 19.39
C ARG A 177 -35.07 -18.39 20.49
N LEU A 178 -33.77 -18.27 20.24
CA LEU A 178 -32.81 -17.67 21.16
C LEU A 178 -33.11 -16.19 21.42
N THR A 179 -33.45 -15.42 20.39
CA THR A 179 -33.89 -14.02 20.53
C THR A 179 -35.11 -13.90 21.44
N THR A 180 -36.16 -14.68 21.18
CA THR A 180 -37.36 -14.69 22.02
C THR A 180 -37.04 -15.03 23.48
N LEU A 181 -36.16 -16.01 23.71
CA LEU A 181 -35.74 -16.39 25.06
C LEU A 181 -35.03 -15.24 25.78
N VAL A 182 -34.05 -14.61 25.14
CA VAL A 182 -33.25 -13.54 25.77
C VAL A 182 -34.06 -12.27 25.98
N ASP A 183 -34.99 -11.94 25.07
CA ASP A 183 -35.91 -10.81 25.24
C ASP A 183 -36.86 -11.02 26.44
N GLY A 184 -37.32 -12.27 26.64
CA GLY A 184 -38.08 -12.66 27.82
C GLY A 184 -37.27 -12.50 29.12
N LEU A 185 -36.02 -12.97 29.13
CA LEU A 185 -35.10 -12.81 30.27
C LEU A 185 -34.83 -11.33 30.57
N ARG A 186 -34.60 -10.51 29.53
CA ARG A 186 -34.37 -9.07 29.67
C ARG A 186 -35.56 -8.36 30.32
N SER A 187 -36.77 -8.71 29.89
CA SER A 187 -38.01 -8.15 30.45
C SER A 187 -38.20 -8.53 31.92
N GLN A 188 -37.91 -9.78 32.29
CA GLN A 188 -37.94 -10.26 33.68
C GLN A 188 -36.85 -9.58 34.52
N TRP A 189 -35.65 -9.39 33.95
CA TRP A 189 -34.52 -8.75 34.63
C TRP A 189 -34.82 -7.31 35.01
N GLN A 190 -35.34 -6.52 34.06
CA GLN A 190 -35.70 -5.12 34.27
C GLN A 190 -36.77 -4.95 35.35
N SER A 191 -37.70 -5.91 35.48
CA SER A 191 -38.73 -5.88 36.52
C SER A 191 -38.17 -6.16 37.93
N ASN A 192 -37.07 -6.91 38.04
CA ASN A 192 -36.59 -7.45 39.31
C ASN A 192 -35.30 -6.78 39.83
N ASN A 193 -34.55 -6.08 38.98
CA ASN A 193 -33.17 -5.64 39.31
C ASN A 193 -32.92 -4.12 39.14
N GLY A 194 -33.98 -3.32 38.97
CA GLY A 194 -33.88 -1.86 38.91
C GLY A 194 -32.93 -1.34 37.82
N ASP A 195 -31.98 -0.48 38.21
CA ASP A 195 -31.03 0.20 37.30
C ASP A 195 -29.85 -0.67 36.82
N LEU A 196 -29.75 -1.94 37.25
CA LEU A 196 -28.64 -2.81 36.86
C LEU A 196 -28.79 -3.25 35.40
N GLU A 197 -27.82 -2.90 34.54
CA GLU A 197 -27.83 -3.27 33.12
C GLU A 197 -27.89 -4.80 32.96
N PHE A 198 -28.75 -5.27 32.04
CA PHE A 198 -28.89 -6.69 31.74
C PHE A 198 -27.59 -7.22 31.09
N PRO A 199 -26.90 -8.20 31.70
CA PRO A 199 -25.53 -8.55 31.30
C PRO A 199 -25.45 -9.52 30.11
N VAL A 200 -26.57 -9.82 29.46
CA VAL A 200 -26.67 -10.83 28.40
C VAL A 200 -27.13 -10.18 27.10
N GLU A 201 -26.40 -10.44 26.02
CA GLU A 201 -26.65 -9.80 24.73
C GLU A 201 -26.51 -10.81 23.60
N ILE A 202 -27.48 -10.86 22.69
CA ILE A 202 -27.36 -11.63 21.45
C ILE A 202 -26.62 -10.78 20.43
N ILE A 203 -25.63 -11.36 19.79
CA ILE A 203 -24.85 -10.66 18.77
C ILE A 203 -25.71 -10.34 17.53
N SER A 204 -25.42 -9.20 16.91
CA SER A 204 -26.07 -8.82 15.65
C SER A 204 -25.65 -9.75 14.52
N ASN A 205 -26.64 -10.28 13.78
CA ASN A 205 -26.43 -11.12 12.60
C ASN A 205 -26.98 -10.41 11.36
N TYR A 206 -26.12 -10.18 10.38
CA TYR A 206 -26.42 -9.49 9.14
C TYR A 206 -26.51 -10.49 7.99
N LEU A 207 -27.63 -10.49 7.25
CA LEU A 207 -27.72 -11.29 6.03
C LEU A 207 -26.84 -10.67 4.94
N VAL A 208 -25.86 -11.42 4.45
CA VAL A 208 -24.93 -10.99 3.41
C VAL A 208 -25.67 -10.98 2.06
N LYS A 209 -25.81 -9.80 1.47
CA LYS A 209 -26.51 -9.62 0.19
C LYS A 209 -25.62 -9.88 -1.01
N ASP A 210 -24.36 -9.44 -0.90
CA ASP A 210 -23.32 -9.51 -1.91
C ASP A 210 -21.96 -9.30 -1.23
N ASP A 211 -20.90 -9.42 -2.03
CA ASP A 211 -19.52 -9.27 -1.57
C ASP A 211 -19.18 -7.82 -1.15
N ASP A 212 -19.79 -6.82 -1.78
CA ASP A 212 -19.57 -5.40 -1.44
C ASP A 212 -20.15 -5.07 -0.05
N PHE A 213 -21.36 -5.53 0.24
CA PHE A 213 -21.96 -5.46 1.57
C PHE A 213 -21.08 -6.15 2.62
N LEU A 214 -20.56 -7.34 2.29
CA LEU A 214 -19.69 -8.09 3.19
C LEU A 214 -18.40 -7.31 3.50
N MET A 215 -17.75 -6.75 2.48
CA MET A 215 -16.53 -5.94 2.65
C MET A 215 -16.81 -4.63 3.40
N LYS A 216 -17.89 -3.93 3.09
CA LYS A 216 -18.32 -2.71 3.81
C LYS A 216 -18.60 -2.99 5.28
N LEU A 217 -19.28 -4.11 5.59
CA LEU A 217 -19.53 -4.53 6.96
C LEU A 217 -18.23 -4.89 7.68
N TYR A 218 -17.30 -5.55 6.99
CA TYR A 218 -15.96 -5.86 7.53
C TYR A 218 -15.25 -4.58 7.92
N HIS A 219 -15.06 -3.64 6.98
CA HIS A 219 -14.40 -2.36 7.24
C HIS A 219 -15.09 -1.55 8.33
N LYS A 220 -16.42 -1.44 8.30
CA LYS A 220 -17.18 -0.72 9.33
C LYS A 220 -16.92 -1.26 10.74
N LEU A 221 -16.89 -2.58 10.90
CA LEU A 221 -16.67 -3.19 12.21
C LEU A 221 -15.20 -3.17 12.63
N THR A 222 -14.26 -3.40 11.71
CA THR A 222 -12.82 -3.35 12.02
C THR A 222 -12.32 -1.93 12.27
N GLU A 223 -12.81 -0.91 11.56
CA GLU A 223 -12.55 0.52 11.85
C GLU A 223 -13.04 0.92 13.25
N ALA A 224 -14.12 0.29 13.71
CA ALA A 224 -14.61 0.47 15.06
C ALA A 224 -13.80 -0.36 16.10
N GLY A 225 -12.87 -1.21 15.67
CA GLY A 225 -11.96 -2.01 16.49
C GLY A 225 -12.36 -3.48 16.68
N ALA A 226 -13.26 -4.02 15.85
CA ALA A 226 -13.58 -5.45 15.86
C ALA A 226 -12.40 -6.29 15.33
N GLU A 227 -12.27 -7.54 15.80
CA GLU A 227 -11.21 -8.46 15.36
C GLU A 227 -11.43 -9.01 13.93
N GLY A 228 -12.62 -8.79 13.36
CA GLY A 228 -13.03 -9.25 12.04
C GLY A 228 -14.51 -9.67 12.01
N LEU A 229 -14.86 -10.58 11.10
CA LEU A 229 -16.22 -11.13 10.99
C LEU A 229 -16.25 -12.64 11.17
N MET A 230 -17.40 -13.13 11.62
CA MET A 230 -17.79 -14.53 11.61
C MET A 230 -18.90 -14.73 10.57
N LEU A 231 -18.69 -15.65 9.62
CA LEU A 231 -19.66 -16.05 8.60
C LEU A 231 -20.27 -17.39 8.94
N ARG A 232 -21.60 -17.47 8.90
CA ARG A 232 -22.39 -18.66 9.24
C ARG A 232 -23.33 -19.02 8.11
N GLY A 233 -23.37 -20.31 7.78
CA GLY A 233 -24.37 -20.84 6.85
C GLY A 233 -25.79 -20.67 7.43
N PRO A 234 -26.81 -20.47 6.60
CA PRO A 234 -28.17 -20.19 7.08
C PRO A 234 -28.86 -21.40 7.74
N ASN A 235 -28.55 -22.62 7.29
CA ASN A 235 -29.30 -23.83 7.63
C ASN A 235 -28.47 -24.90 8.36
N ASN A 236 -27.31 -24.54 8.92
CA ASN A 236 -26.46 -25.53 9.58
C ASN A 236 -26.98 -25.89 10.99
N LEU A 237 -26.81 -27.16 11.36
CA LEU A 237 -26.97 -27.62 12.73
C LEU A 237 -25.81 -27.12 13.59
N TYR A 238 -25.99 -27.10 14.91
CA TYR A 238 -24.90 -26.81 15.84
C TYR A 238 -23.85 -27.93 15.75
N GLU A 239 -22.58 -27.57 15.52
CA GLU A 239 -21.49 -28.53 15.42
C GLU A 239 -20.46 -28.31 16.52
N THR A 240 -20.05 -29.40 17.15
CA THR A 240 -19.04 -29.43 18.23
C THR A 240 -17.62 -29.72 17.71
N LYS A 241 -17.35 -29.30 16.49
CA LYS A 241 -16.05 -29.48 15.83
C LYS A 241 -15.74 -28.31 14.92
N ARG A 242 -14.59 -28.38 14.25
CA ARG A 242 -14.27 -27.45 13.17
C ARG A 242 -15.29 -27.59 12.04
N SER A 243 -15.98 -26.51 11.76
CA SER A 243 -17.07 -26.47 10.80
C SER A 243 -16.66 -25.67 9.58
N LYS A 244 -16.92 -26.22 8.39
CA LYS A 244 -16.85 -25.46 7.13
C LYS A 244 -18.04 -24.49 6.96
N MET A 245 -19.06 -24.63 7.81
CA MET A 245 -20.25 -23.78 7.84
C MET A 245 -20.12 -22.59 8.82
N LEU A 246 -19.01 -22.52 9.57
CA LEU A 246 -18.61 -21.36 10.37
C LEU A 246 -17.21 -20.92 9.93
N LEU A 247 -17.11 -19.74 9.32
CA LEU A 247 -15.85 -19.21 8.82
C LEU A 247 -15.49 -17.90 9.53
N LYS A 248 -14.24 -17.73 9.91
CA LYS A 248 -13.69 -16.44 10.34
C LYS A 248 -13.16 -15.71 9.11
N MET A 249 -13.69 -14.53 8.87
CA MET A 249 -13.15 -13.58 7.92
C MET A 249 -12.26 -12.61 8.69
N LYS A 250 -10.97 -12.83 8.50
CA LYS A 250 -9.92 -11.88 8.85
C LYS A 250 -9.16 -11.63 7.56
N VAL A 251 -9.17 -10.39 7.09
CA VAL A 251 -8.20 -10.00 6.08
C VAL A 251 -6.87 -9.99 6.82
N GLN A 252 -5.94 -10.85 6.38
CA GLN A 252 -4.56 -10.72 6.84
C GLN A 252 -4.03 -9.51 6.10
N ASP A 253 -3.65 -8.48 6.85
CA ASP A 253 -2.87 -7.41 6.26
C ASP A 253 -1.46 -7.93 6.05
N ASP A 254 -0.99 -7.70 4.83
CA ASP A 254 0.38 -7.98 4.44
C ASP A 254 1.14 -6.65 4.52
N ALA A 255 2.33 -6.69 5.09
CA ALA A 255 3.21 -5.55 5.17
C ALA A 255 4.62 -5.92 4.75
N GLU A 256 5.41 -4.88 4.55
CA GLU A 256 6.81 -4.97 4.19
C GLU A 256 7.66 -4.57 5.39
N ALA A 257 8.74 -5.31 5.63
CA ALA A 257 9.75 -4.94 6.60
C ALA A 257 11.14 -5.21 6.06
N VAL A 258 12.09 -4.35 6.44
CA VAL A 258 13.50 -4.50 6.07
C VAL A 258 14.14 -5.47 7.06
N VAL A 259 14.91 -6.44 6.56
CA VAL A 259 15.67 -7.39 7.37
C VAL A 259 16.88 -6.67 7.96
N LEU A 260 16.98 -6.63 9.29
CA LEU A 260 18.11 -6.02 10.00
C LEU A 260 19.17 -7.05 10.38
N GLU A 261 18.74 -8.21 10.86
CA GLU A 261 19.64 -9.22 11.43
C GLU A 261 19.02 -10.63 11.36
N TYR A 262 19.88 -11.65 11.28
CA TYR A 262 19.50 -13.05 11.40
C TYR A 262 19.63 -13.51 12.86
N LEU A 263 18.54 -14.02 13.44
CA LEU A 263 18.56 -14.56 14.80
C LEU A 263 18.71 -16.09 14.76
N PRO A 264 19.67 -16.67 15.51
CA PRO A 264 19.92 -18.11 15.50
C PRO A 264 18.74 -18.91 16.06
N GLY A 265 18.55 -20.11 15.52
CA GLY A 265 17.50 -21.03 15.95
C GLY A 265 17.76 -21.66 17.32
N THR A 266 16.70 -21.86 18.11
CA THR A 266 16.75 -22.59 19.39
C THR A 266 16.12 -23.98 19.27
N GLY A 267 16.44 -24.90 20.19
CA GLY A 267 15.83 -26.24 20.23
C GLY A 267 16.15 -27.07 18.99
N LYS A 268 15.14 -27.54 18.25
CA LYS A 268 15.33 -28.34 17.01
C LYS A 268 16.07 -27.59 15.88
N TYR A 269 16.17 -26.27 15.98
CA TYR A 269 16.89 -25.40 15.06
C TYR A 269 18.27 -24.97 15.58
N ASN A 270 18.71 -25.48 16.74
CA ASN A 270 20.04 -25.21 17.29
C ASN A 270 21.08 -26.18 16.69
N ARG A 271 21.29 -26.09 15.38
CA ARG A 271 22.31 -26.86 14.66
C ARG A 271 22.87 -26.03 13.51
N THR A 272 24.12 -26.27 13.16
CA THR A 272 24.79 -25.61 12.03
C THR A 272 24.42 -26.30 10.73
N SER A 273 24.48 -25.56 9.62
CA SER A 273 24.48 -26.17 8.29
C SER A 273 25.74 -27.03 8.14
N SER A 274 25.64 -28.19 7.49
CA SER A 274 26.79 -29.07 7.20
C SER A 274 27.85 -28.42 6.31
N SER A 275 27.52 -27.29 5.67
CA SER A 275 28.36 -26.60 4.69
C SER A 275 28.77 -25.18 5.13
N SER A 276 28.45 -24.75 6.37
CA SER A 276 28.63 -23.35 6.79
C SER A 276 28.72 -23.17 8.31
N SER A 277 29.45 -22.14 8.76
CA SER A 277 29.55 -21.73 10.17
C SER A 277 28.27 -21.08 10.72
N TYR A 278 27.24 -20.88 9.89
CA TYR A 278 25.97 -20.29 10.29
C TYR A 278 25.02 -21.32 10.92
N PHE A 279 24.36 -20.91 12.01
CA PHE A 279 23.25 -21.66 12.62
C PHE A 279 22.02 -21.60 11.72
N MET A 280 21.17 -22.63 11.77
CA MET A 280 19.85 -22.56 11.13
C MET A 280 19.09 -21.31 11.62
N LEU A 281 18.44 -20.60 10.70
CA LEU A 281 17.71 -19.38 11.00
C LEU A 281 16.53 -19.66 11.94
N GLY A 282 16.52 -19.02 13.10
CA GLY A 282 15.40 -19.03 14.04
C GLY A 282 14.33 -18.02 13.64
N ALA A 283 14.74 -16.77 13.51
CA ALA A 283 13.88 -15.67 13.12
C ALA A 283 14.67 -14.58 12.36
N LEU A 284 13.96 -13.78 11.57
CA LEU A 284 14.48 -12.53 11.03
C LEU A 284 14.14 -11.41 12.00
N LYS A 285 15.12 -10.61 12.43
CA LYS A 285 14.85 -9.33 13.08
C LYS A 285 14.58 -8.31 11.97
N CYS A 286 13.40 -7.71 11.96
CA CYS A 286 12.96 -6.83 10.89
C CYS A 286 12.48 -5.49 11.44
N LYS A 287 12.47 -4.48 10.57
CA LYS A 287 11.98 -3.13 10.87
C LYS A 287 10.94 -2.70 9.84
N MET A 288 9.75 -2.33 10.31
CA MET A 288 8.71 -1.77 9.46
C MET A 288 9.05 -0.33 9.06
N ALA A 289 8.40 0.18 8.00
CA ALA A 289 8.56 1.56 7.55
C ALA A 289 8.22 2.63 8.60
N ASN A 290 7.42 2.28 9.62
CA ASN A 290 7.09 3.16 10.76
C ASN A 290 8.18 3.15 11.87
N GLY A 291 9.28 2.44 11.66
CA GLY A 291 10.41 2.35 12.59
C GLY A 291 10.32 1.24 13.64
N VAL A 292 9.20 0.51 13.71
CA VAL A 292 8.99 -0.55 14.71
C VAL A 292 9.81 -1.79 14.37
N GLU A 293 10.62 -2.25 15.33
CA GLU A 293 11.41 -3.48 15.24
C GLU A 293 10.63 -4.68 15.82
N PHE A 294 10.71 -5.82 15.14
CA PHE A 294 10.01 -7.04 15.54
C PHE A 294 10.65 -8.28 14.90
N ASN A 295 10.31 -9.47 15.40
CA ASN A 295 10.89 -10.73 14.93
C ASN A 295 9.90 -11.55 14.10
N ILE A 296 10.33 -12.02 12.94
CA ILE A 296 9.58 -12.95 12.07
C ILE A 296 10.16 -14.36 12.25
N GLY A 297 9.53 -15.14 13.13
CA GLY A 297 9.96 -16.52 13.42
C GLY A 297 9.17 -17.61 12.71
N THR A 298 8.07 -17.27 12.03
CA THR A 298 7.14 -18.24 11.41
C THR A 298 7.00 -17.98 9.90
N GLY A 299 6.55 -18.98 9.12
CA GLY A 299 6.45 -18.88 7.65
C GLY A 299 7.72 -19.25 6.87
N LEU A 300 8.83 -19.53 7.56
CA LEU A 300 10.09 -20.00 6.97
C LEU A 300 10.14 -21.54 6.98
N THR A 301 10.43 -22.16 5.83
CA THR A 301 10.60 -23.62 5.68
C THR A 301 11.95 -24.06 6.24
N ASP A 302 12.10 -25.36 6.55
CA ASP A 302 13.38 -25.89 7.06
C ASP A 302 14.52 -25.72 6.03
N GLU A 303 14.20 -25.74 4.74
CA GLU A 303 15.14 -25.47 3.64
C GLU A 303 15.62 -24.01 3.63
N ILE A 304 14.70 -23.04 3.71
CA ILE A 304 15.04 -21.62 3.84
C ILE A 304 15.91 -21.41 5.09
N ARG A 305 15.59 -22.07 6.20
CA ARG A 305 16.36 -21.94 7.44
C ARG A 305 17.79 -22.46 7.36
N LEU A 306 18.08 -23.36 6.42
CA LEU A 306 19.43 -23.88 6.17
C LEU A 306 20.24 -22.98 5.24
N ASN A 307 19.57 -22.39 4.23
CA ASN A 307 20.23 -21.76 3.08
C ASN A 307 20.00 -20.24 2.96
N TYR A 308 19.31 -19.61 3.92
CA TYR A 308 18.97 -18.16 3.88
C TYR A 308 20.14 -17.21 3.61
N TRP A 309 21.36 -17.60 3.98
CA TRP A 309 22.60 -16.83 3.86
C TRP A 309 23.31 -17.01 2.52
N ASP A 310 23.00 -18.07 1.76
CA ASP A 310 23.67 -18.41 0.51
C ASP A 310 23.13 -17.53 -0.62
N GLU A 311 23.98 -16.70 -1.23
CA GLU A 311 23.60 -15.75 -2.29
C GLU A 311 23.19 -16.44 -3.59
N GLU A 312 23.63 -17.69 -3.81
CA GLU A 312 23.26 -18.48 -4.99
C GLU A 312 21.92 -19.22 -4.80
N TYR A 313 21.37 -19.24 -3.57
CA TYR A 313 20.09 -19.86 -3.28
C TYR A 313 18.91 -19.00 -3.76
N SER A 314 17.97 -19.61 -4.49
CA SER A 314 16.82 -18.92 -5.11
C SER A 314 15.90 -18.21 -4.11
N HIS A 315 15.96 -18.56 -2.83
CA HIS A 315 15.23 -17.89 -1.74
C HIS A 315 16.17 -17.24 -0.71
N HIS A 316 17.35 -16.83 -1.13
CA HIS A 316 18.27 -16.00 -0.34
C HIS A 316 17.54 -14.81 0.27
N ILE A 317 17.77 -14.52 1.56
CA ILE A 317 17.12 -13.43 2.28
C ILE A 317 18.19 -12.43 2.69
N PRO A 318 18.49 -11.39 1.91
CA PRO A 318 19.59 -10.48 2.22
C PRO A 318 19.28 -9.57 3.42
N ILE A 319 20.27 -9.31 4.28
CA ILE A 319 20.22 -8.20 5.24
C ILE A 319 20.12 -6.89 4.45
N GLY A 320 19.26 -5.98 4.89
CA GLY A 320 18.87 -4.78 4.16
C GLY A 320 17.81 -5.02 3.07
N GLY A 321 17.50 -6.28 2.76
CA GLY A 321 16.42 -6.66 1.85
C GLY A 321 15.04 -6.46 2.45
N THR A 322 14.06 -6.19 1.59
CA THR A 322 12.65 -6.09 1.99
C THR A 322 11.98 -7.45 1.91
N VAL A 323 11.39 -7.89 3.01
CA VAL A 323 10.57 -9.10 3.07
C VAL A 323 9.10 -8.75 3.22
N ASN A 324 8.24 -9.48 2.52
CA ASN A 324 6.81 -9.45 2.74
C ASN A 324 6.48 -10.39 3.91
N PHE A 325 5.63 -9.92 4.81
CA PHE A 325 5.11 -10.72 5.91
C PHE A 325 3.63 -10.41 6.14
N SER A 326 2.86 -11.44 6.47
CA SER A 326 1.46 -11.27 6.88
C SER A 326 1.37 -11.15 8.40
N TYR A 327 0.48 -10.30 8.91
CA TYR A 327 0.22 -10.15 10.34
C TYR A 327 -1.29 -10.14 10.64
N MET A 328 -1.65 -10.31 11.92
CA MET A 328 -3.06 -10.37 12.33
C MET A 328 -3.63 -8.99 12.64
N GLU A 329 -2.91 -8.24 13.46
CA GLU A 329 -3.25 -6.90 13.94
C GLU A 329 -1.96 -6.27 14.48
N LEU A 330 -1.92 -4.95 14.61
CA LEU A 330 -0.83 -4.24 15.29
C LEU A 330 -1.16 -4.11 16.79
N THR A 331 -0.16 -4.13 17.67
CA THR A 331 -0.34 -3.69 19.06
C THR A 331 -0.57 -2.18 19.13
N ASP A 332 -0.94 -1.65 20.31
CA ASP A 332 -1.04 -0.20 20.55
C ASP A 332 0.30 0.53 20.30
N GLU A 333 1.41 -0.21 20.37
CA GLU A 333 2.78 0.25 20.08
C GLU A 333 3.17 0.06 18.60
N GLY A 334 2.26 -0.41 17.76
CA GLY A 334 2.48 -0.62 16.32
C GLY A 334 3.23 -1.90 15.96
N ILE A 335 3.40 -2.85 16.90
CA ILE A 335 4.13 -4.11 16.67
C ILE A 335 3.19 -5.15 16.05
N PRO A 336 3.56 -5.78 14.91
CA PRO A 336 2.76 -6.83 14.31
C PRO A 336 2.61 -8.07 15.20
N ARG A 337 1.37 -8.49 15.46
CA ARG A 337 1.09 -9.75 16.16
C ARG A 337 1.13 -10.94 15.21
N HIS A 338 1.90 -11.96 15.60
CA HIS A 338 2.10 -13.21 14.87
C HIS A 338 2.55 -13.02 13.40
N PRO A 339 3.65 -12.31 13.17
CA PRO A 339 4.18 -12.09 11.83
C PRO A 339 4.66 -13.41 11.22
N ALA A 340 4.25 -13.65 9.98
CA ALA A 340 4.64 -14.82 9.20
C ALA A 340 5.27 -14.41 7.87
N TYR A 341 6.48 -14.90 7.62
CA TYR A 341 7.24 -14.67 6.40
C TYR A 341 6.49 -15.17 5.16
N ARG A 342 6.48 -14.36 4.09
CA ARG A 342 5.84 -14.67 2.81
C ARG A 342 6.81 -14.77 1.64
N GLY A 343 7.93 -14.06 1.71
CA GLY A 343 8.93 -14.07 0.65
C GLY A 343 9.76 -12.78 0.65
N VAL A 344 10.90 -12.82 -0.05
CA VAL A 344 11.66 -11.61 -0.39
C VAL A 344 10.94 -10.87 -1.51
N ARG A 345 10.84 -9.55 -1.41
CA ARG A 345 10.32 -8.71 -2.50
C ARG A 345 11.48 -8.33 -3.43
N THR A 346 11.50 -8.93 -4.61
CA THR A 346 12.48 -8.64 -5.68
C THR A 346 12.04 -7.49 -6.59
N ASP A 347 10.78 -7.08 -6.49
CA ASP A 347 10.11 -6.00 -7.24
C ASP A 347 10.14 -4.65 -6.52
N VAL A 348 10.47 -4.64 -5.22
CA VAL A 348 10.71 -3.42 -4.45
C VAL A 348 12.17 -3.03 -4.69
N THR A 349 12.38 -2.04 -5.55
CA THR A 349 13.67 -1.37 -5.67
C THR A 349 14.13 -0.95 -4.28
N ILE A 350 15.35 -1.36 -3.93
CA ILE A 350 16.12 -1.00 -2.74
C ILE A 350 15.72 0.43 -2.33
N ASN A 351 15.25 0.63 -1.09
CA ASN A 351 15.10 1.97 -0.49
C ASN A 351 16.33 2.80 -0.92
N PRO A 352 16.21 4.09 -1.30
CA PRO A 352 17.41 4.88 -1.57
C PRO A 352 18.28 4.72 -0.33
N SER A 353 19.42 4.06 -0.52
CA SER A 353 20.23 3.53 0.57
C SER A 353 20.49 4.66 1.55
N VAL A 354 20.36 4.39 2.86
CA VAL A 354 20.89 5.34 3.84
C VAL A 354 22.34 5.56 3.43
N PRO A 355 22.73 6.80 3.10
CA PRO A 355 24.06 7.07 2.59
C PRO A 355 25.08 6.67 3.65
N ASP A 356 25.98 5.73 3.34
CA ASP A 356 27.05 5.32 4.26
C ASP A 356 28.00 6.48 4.58
N ASP A 357 28.01 7.51 3.73
CA ASP A 357 28.79 8.72 3.90
C ASP A 357 28.09 9.79 4.75
N GLY A 358 26.80 9.65 5.07
CA GLY A 358 25.98 10.62 5.79
C GLY A 358 25.51 11.84 4.97
N ASP A 359 25.47 11.76 3.63
CA ASP A 359 24.87 12.79 2.76
C ASP A 359 23.45 12.43 2.29
N TYR A 360 22.44 13.03 2.92
CA TYR A 360 21.04 12.73 2.67
C TYR A 360 20.45 13.45 1.45
N SER A 361 21.23 14.21 0.70
CA SER A 361 20.75 15.07 -0.39
C SER A 361 19.87 14.34 -1.41
N GLU A 362 20.32 13.19 -1.92
CA GLU A 362 19.56 12.44 -2.94
C GLU A 362 18.32 11.76 -2.36
N LEU A 363 18.41 11.23 -1.14
CA LEU A 363 17.27 10.63 -0.45
C LEU A 363 16.18 11.66 -0.14
N ILE A 364 16.56 12.85 0.36
CA ILE A 364 15.65 13.97 0.60
C ILE A 364 14.97 14.37 -0.71
N ASN A 365 15.74 14.59 -1.76
CA ASN A 365 15.20 14.97 -3.07
C ASN A 365 14.23 13.92 -3.63
N THR A 366 14.56 12.64 -3.50
CA THR A 366 13.71 11.53 -3.93
C THR A 366 12.39 11.49 -3.16
N CYS A 367 12.46 11.57 -1.82
CA CYS A 367 11.26 11.58 -0.98
C CYS A 367 10.35 12.77 -1.26
N LEU A 368 10.90 13.97 -1.44
CA LEU A 368 10.09 15.15 -1.76
C LEU A 368 9.46 15.08 -3.16
N ARG A 369 10.13 14.46 -4.14
CA ARG A 369 9.54 14.20 -5.47
C ARG A 369 8.34 13.26 -5.37
N ASP A 370 8.47 12.13 -4.66
CA ASP A 370 7.36 11.17 -4.47
C ASP A 370 6.12 11.86 -3.87
N ILE A 371 6.33 12.70 -2.86
CA ILE A 371 5.24 13.46 -2.23
C ILE A 371 4.64 14.47 -3.20
N SER A 372 5.49 15.23 -3.90
CA SER A 372 5.05 16.23 -4.89
C SER A 372 4.21 15.59 -6.00
N ASP A 373 4.62 14.45 -6.52
CA ASP A 373 3.91 13.73 -7.57
C ASP A 373 2.57 13.17 -7.07
N SER A 374 2.53 12.66 -5.84
CA SER A 374 1.27 12.24 -5.21
C SER A 374 0.30 13.40 -5.03
N VAL A 375 0.77 14.57 -4.57
CA VAL A 375 -0.06 15.77 -4.41
C VAL A 375 -0.57 16.29 -5.76
N ARG A 376 0.26 16.22 -6.80
CA ARG A 376 -0.15 16.58 -8.16
C ARG A 376 -1.23 15.65 -8.69
N SER A 377 -1.04 14.35 -8.49
CA SER A 377 -1.97 13.30 -8.91
C SER A 377 -3.31 13.36 -8.17
N SER A 378 -3.33 13.69 -6.87
CA SER A 378 -4.58 13.77 -6.10
C SER A 378 -5.44 14.99 -6.46
N ARG A 379 -4.85 16.04 -7.07
CA ARG A 379 -5.51 17.30 -7.43
C ARG A 379 -6.32 17.92 -6.28
N GLU A 380 -5.85 17.75 -5.05
CA GLU A 380 -6.44 18.36 -3.85
C GLU A 380 -6.50 19.89 -3.92
N SER A 381 -7.28 20.50 -3.02
CA SER A 381 -7.28 21.95 -2.86
C SER A 381 -5.85 22.51 -2.68
N ASN A 382 -5.54 23.57 -3.42
CA ASN A 382 -4.23 24.22 -3.45
C ASN A 382 -3.05 23.31 -3.89
N TYR A 383 -3.29 22.21 -4.60
CA TYR A 383 -2.21 21.31 -5.05
C TYR A 383 -1.12 22.05 -5.83
N ALA A 384 -1.48 23.00 -6.71
CA ALA A 384 -0.53 23.77 -7.50
C ALA A 384 0.46 24.56 -6.62
N PHE A 385 -0.04 25.15 -5.53
CA PHE A 385 0.80 25.84 -4.54
C PHE A 385 1.68 24.87 -3.76
N LYS A 386 1.14 23.72 -3.32
CA LYS A 386 1.91 22.67 -2.62
C LYS A 386 3.03 22.10 -3.50
N VAL A 387 2.73 21.78 -4.76
CA VAL A 387 3.71 21.29 -5.75
C VAL A 387 4.79 22.33 -6.00
N ALA A 388 4.42 23.61 -6.19
CA ALA A 388 5.40 24.69 -6.34
C ALA A 388 6.33 24.80 -5.13
N LYS A 389 5.79 24.65 -3.91
CA LYS A 389 6.57 24.66 -2.66
C LYS A 389 7.58 23.50 -2.60
N TYR A 390 7.15 22.27 -2.93
CA TYR A 390 8.06 21.11 -2.97
C TYR A 390 9.13 21.26 -4.06
N ASN A 391 8.75 21.69 -5.27
CA ASN A 391 9.70 21.91 -6.36
C ASN A 391 10.76 22.95 -6.01
N LYS A 392 10.37 24.04 -5.35
CA LYS A 392 11.32 25.06 -4.89
C LYS A 392 12.30 24.50 -3.86
N ALA A 393 11.83 23.69 -2.92
CA ALA A 393 12.69 23.02 -1.94
C ALA A 393 13.64 22.00 -2.58
N ILE A 394 13.15 21.19 -3.51
CA ILE A 394 13.98 20.25 -4.30
C ILE A 394 15.07 21.01 -5.06
N ALA A 395 14.73 22.14 -5.69
CA ALA A 395 15.71 22.97 -6.38
C ALA A 395 16.76 23.55 -5.42
N ALA A 396 16.35 24.04 -4.25
CA ALA A 396 17.25 24.52 -3.21
C ALA A 396 18.23 23.42 -2.76
N PHE A 397 17.72 22.20 -2.50
CA PHE A 397 18.53 21.09 -2.04
C PHE A 397 19.44 20.49 -3.11
N LYS A 398 19.06 20.56 -4.38
CA LYS A 398 19.97 20.20 -5.49
C LYS A 398 21.14 21.16 -5.67
N ASN A 399 20.95 22.43 -5.29
CA ASN A 399 21.99 23.45 -5.38
C ASN A 399 22.92 23.44 -4.16
N ALA A 400 22.52 22.77 -3.07
CA ALA A 400 23.39 22.54 -1.93
C ALA A 400 24.43 21.48 -2.30
N GLU A 401 25.69 21.68 -1.90
CA GLU A 401 26.74 20.67 -2.12
C GLU A 401 26.46 19.38 -1.35
N ARG A 402 25.88 19.49 -0.14
CA ARG A 402 25.66 18.38 0.78
C ARG A 402 24.62 18.75 1.83
N ILE A 403 23.82 17.77 2.25
CA ILE A 403 22.85 17.92 3.35
C ILE A 403 23.01 16.74 4.30
N SER A 404 23.72 16.96 5.42
CA SER A 404 23.88 15.96 6.49
C SER A 404 23.05 16.27 7.73
N SER A 405 22.52 17.49 7.87
CA SER A 405 21.74 17.93 9.01
C SER A 405 20.53 18.78 8.62
N VAL A 406 19.60 18.96 9.57
CA VAL A 406 18.47 19.89 9.42
C VAL A 406 18.94 21.34 9.28
N ALA A 407 20.09 21.68 9.88
CA ALA A 407 20.70 23.00 9.75
C ALA A 407 21.16 23.27 8.31
N ASP A 408 21.79 22.28 7.66
CA ASP A 408 22.23 22.41 6.27
C ASP A 408 21.03 22.60 5.33
N ALA A 409 19.96 21.82 5.54
CA ALA A 409 18.73 21.98 4.76
C ALA A 409 18.07 23.35 4.99
N LEU A 410 18.03 23.83 6.23
CA LEU A 410 17.52 25.17 6.53
C LEU A 410 18.37 26.26 5.84
N GLN A 411 19.69 26.11 5.83
CA GLN A 411 20.59 27.03 5.15
C GLN A 411 20.36 27.02 3.64
N ALA A 412 20.28 25.84 3.01
CA ALA A 412 19.98 25.70 1.58
C ALA A 412 18.66 26.38 1.18
N LEU A 413 17.61 26.24 2.00
CA LEU A 413 16.34 26.94 1.77
C LEU A 413 16.52 28.46 1.86
N ARG A 414 17.25 28.97 2.86
CA ARG A 414 17.51 30.42 3.02
C ARG A 414 18.32 30.98 1.85
N ASP A 415 19.33 30.25 1.40
CA ASP A 415 20.16 30.63 0.25
C ASP A 415 19.35 30.67 -1.05
N SER A 416 18.28 29.86 -1.15
CA SER A 416 17.31 29.93 -2.25
C SER A 416 16.28 31.08 -2.12
N GLY A 417 16.40 31.92 -1.09
CA GLY A 417 15.54 33.09 -0.85
C GLY A 417 14.26 32.80 -0.06
N GLU A 418 14.15 31.65 0.61
CA GLU A 418 13.03 31.38 1.54
C GLU A 418 13.18 32.17 2.84
N LYS A 419 12.13 32.90 3.23
CA LYS A 419 12.08 33.68 4.47
C LYS A 419 11.72 32.80 5.67
N LEU A 420 12.73 32.10 6.20
CA LEU A 420 12.63 31.19 7.35
C LEU A 420 13.42 31.70 8.56
N GLU A 421 13.26 32.99 8.89
CA GLU A 421 14.04 33.69 9.92
C GLU A 421 13.78 33.16 11.34
N LYS A 422 12.53 32.76 11.63
CA LYS A 422 12.10 32.25 12.94
C LYS A 422 12.28 30.74 13.09
N GLU A 423 12.79 30.08 12.05
CA GLU A 423 12.88 28.63 12.00
C GLU A 423 14.12 28.14 12.77
N ASN A 424 13.92 27.17 13.65
CA ASN A 424 14.97 26.57 14.47
C ASN A 424 15.29 25.16 13.94
N PRO A 425 16.56 24.86 13.57
CA PRO A 425 16.95 23.54 13.09
C PRO A 425 16.85 22.42 14.14
N GLU A 426 16.93 22.75 15.44
CA GLU A 426 16.75 21.76 16.52
C GLU A 426 15.27 21.39 16.76
N LYS A 427 14.36 22.28 16.34
CA LYS A 427 12.91 22.09 16.48
C LYS A 427 12.17 22.69 15.28
N PRO A 428 12.30 22.08 14.09
CA PRO A 428 11.71 22.61 12.87
C PRO A 428 10.18 22.64 12.97
N THR A 429 9.58 23.73 12.48
CA THR A 429 8.12 23.92 12.47
C THR A 429 7.54 23.76 11.06
N SER A 430 8.34 24.11 10.04
CA SER A 430 8.07 23.96 8.62
C SER A 430 7.83 22.52 8.22
N SER A 431 6.82 22.30 7.39
CA SER A 431 6.43 20.98 6.88
C SER A 431 7.56 20.27 6.11
N ILE A 432 8.44 21.02 5.44
CA ILE A 432 9.56 20.45 4.69
C ILE A 432 10.69 20.05 5.64
N LEU A 433 11.06 20.92 6.58
CA LEU A 433 12.17 20.64 7.49
C LEU A 433 11.84 19.52 8.48
N LYS A 434 10.56 19.37 8.89
CA LYS A 434 10.10 18.19 9.63
C LYS A 434 10.29 16.88 8.87
N LYS A 435 10.10 16.89 7.54
CA LYS A 435 10.34 15.71 6.69
C LYS A 435 11.84 15.45 6.53
N VAL A 436 12.65 16.50 6.37
CA VAL A 436 14.11 16.37 6.35
C VAL A 436 14.61 15.79 7.68
N GLU A 437 14.11 16.28 8.81
CA GLU A 437 14.43 15.75 10.14
C GLU A 437 14.06 14.27 10.26
N GLU A 438 12.88 13.87 9.80
CA GLU A 438 12.44 12.47 9.74
C GLU A 438 13.40 11.61 8.91
N ILE A 439 13.78 12.08 7.72
CA ILE A 439 14.68 11.37 6.80
C ILE A 439 16.06 11.18 7.41
N ILE A 440 16.62 12.22 8.01
CA ILE A 440 17.95 12.15 8.64
C ILE A 440 17.92 11.20 9.84
N LYS A 441 16.88 11.26 10.68
CA LYS A 441 16.76 10.40 11.88
C LYS A 441 16.49 8.95 11.56
N THR A 442 15.72 8.67 10.52
CA THR A 442 15.15 7.33 10.29
C THR A 442 15.62 6.66 9.01
N GLY A 443 16.26 7.41 8.10
CA GLY A 443 16.56 6.97 6.75
C GLY A 443 15.33 6.91 5.84
N ALA A 444 14.18 7.46 6.25
CA ALA A 444 12.93 7.36 5.51
C ALA A 444 11.98 8.55 5.76
N CYS A 445 10.98 8.71 4.91
CA CYS A 445 9.85 9.61 5.15
C CYS A 445 8.54 8.84 4.99
N ALA A 446 7.72 8.77 6.04
CA ALA A 446 6.45 8.05 6.03
C ALA A 446 5.46 8.59 4.99
N GLU A 447 5.44 9.90 4.77
CA GLU A 447 4.60 10.51 3.72
C GLU A 447 5.08 10.13 2.32
N ALA A 448 6.39 10.15 2.06
CA ALA A 448 6.96 9.70 0.79
C ALA A 448 6.71 8.21 0.56
N ASN A 449 6.85 7.38 1.60
CA ASN A 449 6.59 5.94 1.52
C ASN A 449 5.11 5.66 1.21
N ARG A 450 4.18 6.38 1.86
CA ARG A 450 2.74 6.28 1.53
C ARG A 450 2.46 6.72 0.10
N ALA A 451 3.05 7.84 -0.34
CA ALA A 451 2.93 8.32 -1.70
C ALA A 451 3.45 7.30 -2.73
N ARG A 452 4.62 6.72 -2.49
CA ARG A 452 5.27 5.73 -3.35
C ARG A 452 4.51 4.40 -3.41
N ASN A 453 3.90 4.00 -2.29
CA ASN A 453 3.18 2.73 -2.16
C ASN A 453 1.71 2.79 -2.51
N ASN A 454 1.14 3.98 -2.70
CA ASN A 454 -0.22 4.13 -3.18
C ASN A 454 -0.39 3.46 -4.57
N PRO A 455 -1.28 2.46 -4.72
CA PRO A 455 -1.47 1.75 -5.99
C PRO A 455 -1.85 2.67 -7.16
N ARG A 456 -2.65 3.72 -6.90
CA ARG A 456 -3.00 4.74 -7.89
C ARG A 456 -1.76 5.49 -8.38
N ASN A 457 -0.86 5.88 -7.47
CA ASN A 457 0.36 6.59 -7.85
C ASN A 457 1.35 5.66 -8.58
N LYS A 458 1.44 4.39 -8.17
CA LYS A 458 2.20 3.37 -8.90
C LYS A 458 1.68 3.22 -10.32
N ALA A 459 0.37 3.06 -10.49
CA ALA A 459 -0.26 2.97 -11.79
C ALA A 459 0.00 4.20 -12.65
N VAL A 460 -0.18 5.41 -12.10
CA VAL A 460 0.08 6.66 -12.82
C VAL A 460 1.55 6.74 -13.26
N ARG A 461 2.51 6.38 -12.39
CA ARG A 461 3.93 6.38 -12.73
C ARG A 461 4.29 5.36 -13.81
N GLU A 462 3.69 4.18 -13.80
CA GLU A 462 3.94 3.16 -14.82
C GLU A 462 3.30 3.52 -16.16
N LEU A 463 2.03 3.95 -16.15
CA LEU A 463 1.29 4.26 -17.37
C LEU A 463 1.77 5.55 -18.06
N THR A 464 2.31 6.52 -17.31
CA THR A 464 2.89 7.73 -17.91
C THR A 464 4.24 7.50 -18.60
N LYS A 465 4.82 6.29 -18.50
CA LYS A 465 5.96 5.88 -19.34
C LYS A 465 5.56 5.69 -20.80
N ILE A 466 4.28 5.45 -21.06
CA ILE A 466 3.74 5.33 -22.42
C ILE A 466 3.72 6.74 -23.04
N GLN A 467 4.46 6.93 -24.14
CA GLN A 467 4.44 8.20 -24.86
C GLN A 467 2.99 8.59 -25.21
N GLN A 468 2.67 9.88 -25.07
CA GLN A 468 1.32 10.45 -25.26
C GLN A 468 0.28 10.07 -24.18
N VAL A 469 0.65 9.32 -23.13
CA VAL A 469 -0.18 9.11 -21.95
C VAL A 469 0.30 10.03 -20.83
N GLY A 470 -0.44 11.12 -20.61
CA GLY A 470 -0.23 12.01 -19.46
C GLY A 470 -0.98 11.55 -18.21
N GLU A 471 -0.70 12.21 -17.08
CA GLU A 471 -1.28 11.89 -15.75
C GLU A 471 -2.81 11.76 -15.78
N ALA A 472 -3.51 12.67 -16.46
CA ALA A 472 -4.98 12.65 -16.54
C ALA A 472 -5.52 11.37 -17.21
N LYS A 473 -4.85 10.90 -18.27
CA LYS A 473 -5.23 9.67 -18.96
C LYS A 473 -4.88 8.44 -18.10
N ALA A 474 -3.70 8.45 -17.47
CA ALA A 474 -3.26 7.36 -16.60
C ALA A 474 -4.19 7.18 -15.38
N VAL A 475 -4.59 8.27 -14.73
CA VAL A 475 -5.59 8.26 -13.64
C VAL A 475 -6.90 7.66 -14.13
N LYS A 476 -7.40 8.08 -15.30
CA LYS A 476 -8.64 7.55 -15.88
C LYS A 476 -8.55 6.03 -16.13
N LEU A 477 -7.42 5.56 -16.68
CA LEU A 477 -7.19 4.13 -16.92
C LEU A 477 -7.20 3.32 -15.61
N TYR A 478 -6.62 3.86 -14.54
CA TYR A 478 -6.64 3.24 -13.22
C TYR A 478 -8.04 3.25 -12.59
N GLU A 479 -8.71 4.41 -12.54
CA GLU A 479 -9.98 4.57 -11.83
C GLU A 479 -11.15 3.86 -12.53
N GLU A 480 -11.20 3.87 -13.86
CA GLU A 480 -12.31 3.28 -14.61
C GLU A 480 -12.10 1.81 -14.94
N PHE A 481 -10.84 1.37 -15.12
CA PHE A 481 -10.52 0.04 -15.62
C PHE A 481 -9.57 -0.77 -14.72
N SER A 482 -9.13 -0.20 -13.58
CA SER A 482 -8.18 -0.84 -12.64
C SER A 482 -6.83 -1.22 -13.28
N ILE A 483 -6.44 -0.53 -14.36
CA ILE A 483 -5.17 -0.77 -15.05
C ILE A 483 -4.02 -0.12 -14.28
N GLN A 484 -3.00 -0.91 -13.97
CA GLN A 484 -1.81 -0.48 -13.24
C GLN A 484 -0.55 -0.55 -14.09
N THR A 485 -0.52 -1.42 -15.10
CA THR A 485 0.68 -1.65 -15.92
C THR A 485 0.37 -1.52 -17.43
N PRO A 486 1.36 -1.18 -18.26
CA PRO A 486 1.22 -1.22 -19.73
C PRO A 486 0.80 -2.59 -20.27
N GLU A 487 1.22 -3.68 -19.61
CA GLU A 487 0.89 -5.05 -19.99
C GLU A 487 -0.60 -5.33 -19.77
N GLU A 488 -1.16 -4.96 -18.61
CA GLU A 488 -2.60 -5.07 -18.34
C GLU A 488 -3.44 -4.28 -19.36
N LEU A 489 -2.90 -3.14 -19.84
CA LEU A 489 -3.56 -2.32 -20.85
C LEU A 489 -3.68 -3.03 -22.21
N LEU A 490 -2.75 -3.93 -22.55
CA LEU A 490 -2.81 -4.75 -23.77
C LEU A 490 -3.82 -5.90 -23.64
N GLU A 491 -4.00 -6.42 -22.44
CA GLU A 491 -4.91 -7.54 -22.16
C GLU A 491 -6.38 -7.07 -21.99
N ASN A 492 -6.59 -5.82 -21.58
CA ASN A 492 -7.92 -5.24 -21.37
C ASN A 492 -8.44 -4.51 -22.63
N GLN A 493 -9.25 -5.21 -23.43
CA GLN A 493 -9.80 -4.66 -24.68
C GLN A 493 -10.64 -3.39 -24.49
N LEU A 494 -11.38 -3.26 -23.38
CA LEU A 494 -12.20 -2.08 -23.11
C LEU A 494 -11.32 -0.86 -22.83
N ALA A 495 -10.31 -1.01 -21.97
CA ALA A 495 -9.36 0.06 -21.67
C ALA A 495 -8.55 0.45 -22.92
N PHE A 496 -8.06 -0.54 -23.67
CA PHE A 496 -7.32 -0.35 -24.92
C PHE A 496 -8.12 0.44 -25.96
N ALA A 497 -9.43 0.16 -26.09
CA ALA A 497 -10.31 0.86 -27.01
C ALA A 497 -10.46 2.36 -26.69
N THR A 498 -10.20 2.78 -25.44
CA THR A 498 -10.25 4.20 -25.05
C THR A 498 -9.00 5.00 -25.43
N LEU A 499 -7.94 4.35 -25.91
CA LEU A 499 -6.68 5.01 -26.27
C LEU A 499 -6.81 5.70 -27.63
N THR A 500 -6.18 6.87 -27.75
CA THR A 500 -5.98 7.52 -29.05
C THR A 500 -4.95 6.74 -29.88
N ASP A 501 -4.92 6.95 -31.19
CA ASP A 501 -3.94 6.26 -32.04
C ASP A 501 -2.50 6.64 -31.69
N ALA A 502 -2.27 7.89 -31.26
CA ALA A 502 -0.97 8.33 -30.75
C ALA A 502 -0.58 7.58 -29.46
N GLN A 503 -1.52 7.32 -28.55
CA GLN A 503 -1.29 6.54 -27.34
C GLN A 503 -1.04 5.05 -27.63
N LYS A 504 -1.78 4.48 -28.60
CA LYS A 504 -1.56 3.10 -29.06
C LYS A 504 -0.17 2.94 -29.68
N LEU A 505 0.26 3.92 -30.48
CA LEU A 505 1.61 3.94 -31.06
C LEU A 505 2.68 4.04 -29.97
N GLY A 506 2.46 4.89 -28.96
CA GLY A 506 3.36 5.01 -27.80
C GLY A 506 3.45 3.71 -27.00
N LEU A 507 2.34 2.99 -26.85
CA LEU A 507 2.28 1.69 -26.16
C LEU A 507 2.99 0.60 -26.98
N GLN A 508 2.75 0.56 -28.29
CA GLN A 508 3.35 -0.41 -29.21
C GLN A 508 4.88 -0.38 -29.17
N PHE A 509 5.46 0.83 -29.10
CA PHE A 509 6.92 1.02 -29.10
C PHE A 509 7.49 1.35 -27.71
N LEU A 510 6.73 1.17 -26.63
CA LEU A 510 7.13 1.52 -25.26
C LEU A 510 8.53 1.00 -24.90
N ARG A 511 8.79 -0.27 -25.21
CA ARG A 511 10.08 -0.92 -24.91
C ARG A 511 11.23 -0.19 -25.59
N ASP A 512 11.13 0.06 -26.89
CA ASP A 512 12.19 0.73 -27.67
C ASP A 512 12.39 2.17 -27.20
N LEU A 513 11.28 2.90 -27.01
CA LEU A 513 11.27 4.31 -26.60
C LEU A 513 11.79 4.55 -25.18
N SER A 514 11.85 3.52 -24.33
CA SER A 514 12.44 3.61 -23.00
C SER A 514 13.98 3.57 -22.99
N HIS A 515 14.61 3.11 -24.08
CA HIS A 515 16.07 3.04 -24.18
C HIS A 515 16.64 4.41 -24.55
N LYS A 516 17.72 4.81 -23.87
CA LYS A 516 18.51 5.98 -24.28
C LYS A 516 19.14 5.78 -25.65
N ILE A 517 19.43 6.90 -26.32
CA ILE A 517 20.03 6.95 -27.66
C ILE A 517 21.51 7.31 -27.51
N PRO A 518 22.45 6.39 -27.77
CA PRO A 518 23.88 6.70 -27.71
C PRO A 518 24.26 7.82 -28.68
N ARG A 519 25.28 8.62 -28.33
CA ARG A 519 25.77 9.72 -29.16
C ARG A 519 26.11 9.29 -30.59
N SER A 520 26.73 8.13 -30.76
CA SER A 520 27.08 7.59 -32.08
C SER A 520 25.85 7.25 -32.94
N GLU A 521 24.72 6.90 -32.32
CA GLU A 521 23.45 6.74 -33.03
C GLU A 521 22.84 8.10 -33.37
N MET A 522 22.90 9.07 -32.46
CA MET A 522 22.49 10.45 -32.75
C MET A 522 23.28 11.04 -33.93
N ASP A 523 24.59 10.83 -34.01
CA ASP A 523 25.41 11.27 -35.14
C ASP A 523 24.90 10.70 -36.48
N GLN A 524 24.43 9.44 -36.48
CA GLN A 524 23.81 8.81 -37.65
C GLN A 524 22.45 9.44 -37.98
N TRP A 525 21.63 9.76 -36.98
CA TRP A 525 20.38 10.51 -37.17
C TRP A 525 20.64 11.89 -37.76
N ASN A 526 21.62 12.63 -37.25
CA ASN A 526 22.00 13.95 -37.77
C ASN A 526 22.38 13.89 -39.26
N ALA A 527 23.21 12.89 -39.63
CA ALA A 527 23.59 12.69 -41.02
C ALA A 527 22.38 12.33 -41.91
N ALA A 528 21.53 11.41 -41.45
CA ALA A 528 20.36 10.97 -42.21
C ALA A 528 19.31 12.08 -42.41
N LEU A 529 19.05 12.89 -41.37
CA LEU A 529 18.12 14.02 -41.45
C LEU A 529 18.71 15.18 -42.25
N GLY A 530 20.02 15.42 -42.14
CA GLY A 530 20.75 16.44 -42.91
C GLY A 530 20.72 16.23 -44.42
N GLU A 531 20.66 14.98 -44.88
CA GLU A 531 20.49 14.64 -46.30
C GLU A 531 19.09 14.98 -46.83
N ILE A 532 18.08 15.01 -45.96
CA ILE A 532 16.70 15.34 -46.34
C ILE A 532 16.54 16.86 -46.46
N ALA A 533 17.02 17.60 -45.45
CA ALA A 533 17.10 19.05 -45.45
C ALA A 533 18.11 19.55 -44.41
N THR A 534 18.75 20.67 -44.74
CA THR A 534 19.62 21.40 -43.81
C THR A 534 18.83 21.87 -42.59
N GLY A 535 19.31 21.48 -41.41
CA GLY A 535 18.75 21.82 -40.11
C GLY A 535 19.80 21.67 -39.02
N VAL A 536 19.37 21.79 -37.78
CA VAL A 536 20.25 21.71 -36.60
C VAL A 536 19.67 20.71 -35.63
N MET A 537 20.47 19.71 -35.25
CA MET A 537 20.08 18.83 -34.15
C MET A 537 20.29 19.55 -32.81
N THR A 538 19.25 19.56 -31.97
CA THR A 538 19.18 20.38 -30.75
C THR A 538 19.13 19.50 -29.49
N GLY A 539 18.39 19.89 -28.46
CA GLY A 539 18.20 19.08 -27.26
C GLY A 539 19.51 18.67 -26.57
N SER A 540 19.50 17.48 -25.96
CA SER A 540 20.68 16.92 -25.27
C SER A 540 21.88 16.70 -26.17
N TYR A 541 21.65 16.50 -27.47
CA TYR A 541 22.72 16.35 -28.44
C TYR A 541 23.55 17.64 -28.57
N ARG A 542 22.90 18.79 -28.77
CA ARG A 542 23.60 20.08 -28.85
C ARG A 542 24.27 20.46 -27.53
N ARG A 543 23.77 19.97 -26.40
CA ARG A 543 24.42 20.08 -25.07
C ARG A 543 25.53 19.05 -24.82
N ASN A 544 26.03 18.42 -25.87
CA ASN A 544 27.14 17.46 -25.85
C ASN A 544 26.98 16.26 -24.89
N LYS A 545 25.74 15.79 -24.64
CA LYS A 545 25.52 14.59 -23.82
C LYS A 545 25.93 13.32 -24.58
N CYS A 546 26.45 12.34 -23.83
CA CYS A 546 26.83 11.02 -24.33
C CYS A 546 25.62 10.17 -24.75
N GLU A 547 24.45 10.48 -24.20
CA GLU A 547 23.18 9.84 -24.53
C GLU A 547 22.03 10.86 -24.57
N SER A 548 21.04 10.61 -25.43
CA SER A 548 19.82 11.42 -25.58
C SER A 548 18.57 10.62 -25.23
N GLY A 549 17.46 11.31 -24.94
CA GLY A 549 16.14 10.67 -24.78
C GLY A 549 15.44 10.44 -26.12
N ASP A 550 15.59 11.39 -27.02
CA ASP A 550 14.89 11.50 -28.29
C ASP A 550 15.76 12.26 -29.32
N VAL A 551 15.24 12.37 -30.54
CA VAL A 551 15.88 13.07 -31.66
C VAL A 551 15.17 14.39 -31.92
N ASP A 552 15.78 15.50 -31.48
CA ASP A 552 15.27 16.86 -31.73
C ASP A 552 15.96 17.51 -32.94
N TYR A 553 15.23 17.72 -34.04
CA TYR A 553 15.78 18.33 -35.25
C TYR A 553 15.02 19.61 -35.64
N MET A 554 15.74 20.73 -35.62
CA MET A 554 15.21 22.04 -35.92
C MET A 554 15.46 22.40 -37.39
N LEU A 555 14.39 22.74 -38.09
CA LEU A 555 14.42 23.34 -39.41
C LEU A 555 14.18 24.84 -39.33
N CYS A 556 14.57 25.54 -40.39
CA CYS A 556 14.34 26.97 -40.53
C CYS A 556 13.60 27.25 -41.83
N GLY A 557 12.53 28.04 -41.76
CA GLY A 557 11.78 28.47 -42.93
C GLY A 557 10.31 28.78 -42.62
N GLY A 558 9.53 28.95 -43.68
CA GLY A 558 8.10 29.32 -43.60
C GLY A 558 7.16 28.16 -43.88
N ASP A 559 6.00 28.49 -44.44
CA ASP A 559 4.93 27.54 -44.72
C ASP A 559 5.40 26.33 -45.53
N LYS A 560 4.85 25.15 -45.21
CA LYS A 560 5.07 23.86 -45.90
C LYS A 560 6.47 23.23 -45.76
N VAL A 561 7.40 23.82 -45.01
CA VAL A 561 8.71 23.20 -44.77
C VAL A 561 8.56 21.84 -44.09
N ILE A 562 7.75 21.76 -43.04
CA ILE A 562 7.49 20.50 -42.31
C ILE A 562 6.83 19.46 -43.21
N SER A 563 5.76 19.82 -43.93
CA SER A 563 5.05 18.86 -44.79
C SER A 563 5.94 18.33 -45.92
N THR A 564 6.80 19.18 -46.48
CA THR A 564 7.79 18.78 -47.50
C THR A 564 8.87 17.88 -46.90
N PHE A 565 9.38 18.21 -45.72
CA PHE A 565 10.37 17.41 -45.02
C PHE A 565 9.83 16.02 -44.68
N VAL A 566 8.64 15.96 -44.07
CA VAL A 566 7.99 14.70 -43.70
C VAL A 566 7.72 13.83 -44.92
N ALA A 567 7.25 14.40 -46.03
CA ALA A 567 7.04 13.65 -47.27
C ALA A 567 8.32 13.04 -47.86
N LYS A 568 9.48 13.69 -47.65
CA LYS A 568 10.79 13.14 -48.01
C LYS A 568 11.28 12.12 -46.97
N LEU A 569 11.05 12.37 -45.69
CA LEU A 569 11.39 11.46 -44.58
C LEU A 569 10.68 10.11 -44.74
N GLU A 570 9.38 10.12 -45.06
CA GLU A 570 8.58 8.91 -45.32
C GLU A 570 9.12 8.09 -46.51
N LYS A 571 9.88 8.72 -47.42
CA LYS A 571 10.52 8.07 -48.60
C LYS A 571 12.01 7.81 -48.42
N SER A 572 12.57 8.08 -47.25
CA SER A 572 14.01 7.96 -47.00
C SER A 572 14.47 6.50 -47.07
N GLU A 573 15.61 6.27 -47.74
CA GLU A 573 16.31 4.99 -47.72
C GLU A 573 17.11 4.77 -46.42
N LYS A 574 17.25 5.80 -45.59
CA LYS A 574 18.00 5.75 -44.32
C LYS A 574 17.09 5.73 -43.09
N VAL A 575 15.88 6.25 -43.20
CA VAL A 575 14.91 6.33 -42.08
C VAL A 575 13.61 5.62 -42.46
N GLU A 576 13.07 4.85 -41.53
CA GLU A 576 11.76 4.24 -41.61
C GLU A 576 10.83 4.92 -40.61
N VAL A 577 9.81 5.62 -41.11
CA VAL A 577 8.75 6.21 -40.27
C VAL A 577 7.76 5.11 -39.89
N LEU A 578 7.55 4.93 -38.60
CA LEU A 578 6.69 3.89 -38.02
C LEU A 578 5.30 4.43 -37.64
N GLY A 579 5.22 5.73 -37.33
CA GLY A 579 3.97 6.42 -37.07
C GLY A 579 4.19 7.86 -36.61
N ALA A 580 3.12 8.62 -36.46
CA ALA A 580 3.15 9.99 -35.99
C ALA A 580 2.25 10.16 -34.75
N PHE A 581 2.76 10.88 -33.76
CA PHE A 581 1.98 11.36 -32.62
C PHE A 581 1.23 12.64 -32.97
N CYS A 582 1.89 13.55 -33.70
CA CYS A 582 1.32 14.82 -34.12
C CYS A 582 1.84 15.20 -35.52
N LYS A 583 0.94 15.73 -36.37
CA LYS A 583 1.28 16.33 -37.66
C LYS A 583 0.69 17.74 -37.70
N GLY A 584 1.55 18.76 -37.65
CA GLY A 584 1.17 20.17 -37.74
C GLY A 584 2.01 20.92 -38.78
N GLU A 585 1.66 22.20 -39.01
CA GLU A 585 2.37 23.04 -39.99
C GLU A 585 3.78 23.41 -39.52
N ALA A 586 3.96 23.60 -38.21
CA ALA A 586 5.22 24.00 -37.59
C ALA A 586 5.98 22.84 -36.92
N GLN A 587 5.35 21.68 -36.74
CA GLN A 587 5.98 20.54 -36.08
C GLN A 587 5.43 19.19 -36.54
N TRP A 588 6.28 18.18 -36.48
CA TRP A 588 5.97 16.78 -36.60
C TRP A 588 6.63 16.03 -35.45
N GLN A 589 5.85 15.22 -34.74
CA GLN A 589 6.35 14.36 -33.68
C GLN A 589 5.93 12.94 -33.99
N GLY A 590 6.84 11.99 -33.89
CA GLY A 590 6.54 10.62 -34.27
C GLY A 590 7.58 9.59 -33.86
N VAL A 591 7.35 8.38 -34.35
CA VAL A 591 8.22 7.23 -34.10
C VAL A 591 8.86 6.84 -35.42
N ALA A 592 10.18 6.75 -35.43
CA ALA A 592 10.95 6.31 -36.58
C ALA A 592 12.19 5.53 -36.16
N LYS A 593 12.80 4.77 -37.08
CA LYS A 593 14.06 4.08 -36.84
C LYS A 593 15.01 4.26 -38.03
N LEU A 594 16.30 4.13 -37.78
CA LEU A 594 17.29 4.04 -38.86
C LEU A 594 17.12 2.70 -39.60
N ARG A 595 17.24 2.70 -40.92
CA ARG A 595 17.20 1.50 -41.79
C ARG A 595 18.51 0.73 -41.71
N LYS A 596 18.82 0.25 -40.51
CA LYS A 596 19.96 -0.59 -40.19
C LYS A 596 19.48 -1.72 -39.30
N ARG A 597 19.96 -2.95 -39.57
CA ARG A 597 19.58 -4.14 -38.81
C ARG A 597 19.85 -3.93 -37.32
N GLY A 598 18.84 -4.20 -36.48
CA GLY A 598 18.93 -4.05 -35.02
C GLY A 598 18.69 -2.64 -34.48
N SER A 599 18.35 -1.66 -35.33
CA SER A 599 17.99 -0.31 -34.85
C SER A 599 16.66 -0.34 -34.09
N LEU A 600 16.63 0.35 -32.96
CA LEU A 600 15.41 0.54 -32.16
C LEU A 600 14.55 1.67 -32.73
N ALA A 601 13.25 1.61 -32.46
CA ALA A 601 12.34 2.74 -32.70
C ALA A 601 12.66 3.90 -31.75
N ARG A 602 12.77 5.11 -32.28
CA ARG A 602 13.09 6.34 -31.54
C ARG A 602 11.97 7.35 -31.66
N HIS A 603 11.80 8.15 -30.61
CA HIS A 603 10.97 9.35 -30.65
C HIS A 603 11.73 10.43 -31.42
N VAL A 604 11.09 11.00 -32.44
CA VAL A 604 11.69 11.99 -33.32
C VAL A 604 10.78 13.21 -33.41
N ASP A 605 11.33 14.35 -33.01
CA ASP A 605 10.68 15.65 -33.01
C ASP A 605 11.34 16.54 -34.06
N ILE A 606 10.55 16.91 -35.07
CA ILE A 606 10.93 17.83 -36.13
C ILE A 606 10.10 19.10 -35.98
N PHE A 607 10.75 20.25 -35.86
CA PHE A 607 10.06 21.52 -35.71
C PHE A 607 10.71 22.59 -36.57
N CYS A 608 9.90 23.53 -37.06
CA CYS A 608 10.34 24.58 -37.96
C CYS A 608 9.99 25.94 -37.39
N TYR A 609 10.96 26.85 -37.42
CA TYR A 609 10.77 28.23 -37.01
C TYR A 609 11.11 29.20 -38.15
N PRO A 610 10.47 30.38 -38.19
CA PRO A 610 10.87 31.46 -39.08
C PRO A 610 12.34 31.83 -38.87
N LYS A 611 12.99 32.27 -39.95
CA LYS A 611 14.43 32.60 -39.92
C LYS A 611 14.73 33.74 -38.98
N GLU A 612 13.80 34.66 -38.88
CA GLU A 612 13.87 35.83 -38.02
C GLU A 612 14.03 35.38 -36.57
N THR A 613 13.28 34.37 -36.11
CA THR A 613 13.28 33.96 -34.70
C THR A 613 14.37 32.95 -34.32
N ILE A 614 15.36 32.69 -35.19
CA ILE A 614 16.24 31.52 -35.07
C ILE A 614 17.07 31.48 -33.79
N GLY A 615 17.53 32.63 -33.27
CA GLY A 615 18.27 32.75 -32.02
C GLY A 615 17.42 32.39 -30.80
N TYR A 616 16.15 32.79 -30.79
CA TYR A 616 15.20 32.42 -29.72
C TYR A 616 14.81 30.95 -29.80
N ALA A 617 14.56 30.47 -31.01
CA ALA A 617 14.21 29.09 -31.29
C ALA A 617 15.33 28.13 -30.89
N ILE A 618 16.57 28.40 -31.29
CA ILE A 618 17.70 27.54 -30.97
C ILE A 618 18.03 27.57 -29.48
N LEU A 619 17.90 28.73 -28.82
CA LEU A 619 18.04 28.84 -27.37
C LEU A 619 17.03 27.94 -26.66
N HIS A 620 15.76 28.03 -27.07
CA HIS A 620 14.67 27.22 -26.52
C HIS A 620 14.87 25.73 -26.78
N ALA A 621 15.12 25.34 -28.02
CA ALA A 621 15.26 23.95 -28.45
C ALA A 621 16.52 23.27 -27.88
N THR A 622 17.57 24.05 -27.59
CA THR A 622 18.77 23.52 -26.94
C THR A 622 18.54 23.16 -25.48
N GLY A 623 17.70 23.93 -24.75
CA GLY A 623 17.46 23.70 -23.33
C GLY A 623 18.72 23.83 -22.46
N SER A 624 18.80 23.18 -21.28
CA SER A 624 17.81 22.26 -20.70
C SER A 624 16.48 22.92 -20.33
N GLY A 625 15.48 22.12 -19.91
CA GLY A 625 14.21 22.66 -19.41
C GLY A 625 14.39 23.62 -18.21
N ASN A 626 15.30 23.32 -17.30
CA ASN A 626 15.59 24.17 -16.13
C ASN A 626 16.30 25.46 -16.54
N PHE A 627 17.24 25.36 -17.46
CA PHE A 627 17.91 26.52 -18.05
C PHE A 627 16.90 27.46 -18.72
N ASN A 628 15.96 26.91 -19.50
CA ASN A 628 14.89 27.69 -20.13
C ASN A 628 13.97 28.37 -19.11
N ILE A 629 13.58 27.68 -18.04
CA ILE A 629 12.78 28.26 -16.95
C ILE A 629 13.52 29.45 -16.32
N SER A 630 14.82 29.27 -16.02
CA SER A 630 15.65 30.31 -15.44
C SER A 630 15.78 31.52 -16.37
N CYS A 631 16.00 31.30 -17.66
CA CYS A 631 16.05 32.38 -18.67
C CYS A 631 14.72 33.14 -18.74
N ARG A 632 13.58 32.42 -18.72
CA ARG A 632 12.25 33.05 -18.71
C ARG A 632 12.04 33.90 -17.46
N GLN A 633 12.47 33.42 -16.29
CA GLN A 633 12.36 34.19 -15.04
C GLN A 633 13.19 35.47 -15.11
N ARG A 634 14.44 35.39 -15.59
CA ARG A 634 15.29 36.57 -15.77
C ARG A 634 14.71 37.58 -16.76
N ALA A 635 14.05 37.11 -17.82
CA ALA A 635 13.32 37.98 -18.74
C ALA A 635 12.14 38.68 -18.05
N ILE A 636 11.38 37.96 -17.20
CA ILE A 636 10.28 38.52 -16.40
C ILE A 636 10.77 39.62 -15.46
N ASP A 637 11.89 39.38 -14.77
CA ASP A 637 12.49 40.35 -13.86
C ASP A 637 12.90 41.66 -14.57
N LYS A 638 13.17 41.57 -15.88
CA LYS A 638 13.45 42.72 -16.77
C LYS A 638 12.22 43.29 -17.47
N GLY A 639 11.03 42.80 -17.17
CA GLY A 639 9.77 43.29 -17.75
C GLY A 639 9.41 42.67 -19.11
N TYR A 640 9.89 41.47 -19.42
CA TYR A 640 9.59 40.76 -20.68
C TYR A 640 9.03 39.36 -20.45
N SER A 641 8.41 38.80 -21.48
CA SER A 641 8.08 37.39 -21.61
C SER A 641 8.94 36.78 -22.71
N LEU A 642 9.78 35.81 -22.38
CA LEU A 642 10.64 35.11 -23.34
C LEU A 642 9.95 33.84 -23.87
N SER A 643 9.92 33.69 -25.20
CA SER A 643 9.43 32.50 -25.90
C SER A 643 10.41 32.10 -27.00
N GLN A 644 10.17 30.94 -27.63
CA GLN A 644 10.89 30.50 -28.83
C GLN A 644 10.70 31.45 -30.04
N TYR A 645 9.70 32.33 -30.00
CA TYR A 645 9.41 33.31 -31.05
C TYR A 645 9.95 34.70 -30.75
N GLY A 646 10.48 34.96 -29.55
CA GLY A 646 10.98 36.28 -29.17
C GLY A 646 10.64 36.73 -27.75
N LEU A 647 10.99 37.99 -27.48
CA LEU A 647 10.72 38.72 -26.24
C LEU A 647 9.55 39.67 -26.40
N THR A 648 8.53 39.52 -25.55
CA THR A 648 7.34 40.38 -25.53
C THR A 648 7.36 41.26 -24.27
N PRO A 649 7.33 42.60 -24.37
CA PRO A 649 7.28 43.49 -23.22
C PRO A 649 6.05 43.28 -22.33
N LYS A 650 6.19 43.55 -21.03
CA LYS A 650 5.09 43.57 -20.03
C LYS A 650 5.06 44.93 -19.32
N PRO A 651 3.94 45.69 -19.39
CA PRO A 651 2.70 45.39 -20.14
C PRO A 651 2.91 45.45 -21.66
N LYS A 652 2.06 44.73 -22.41
CA LYS A 652 2.14 44.55 -23.87
C LYS A 652 2.12 45.86 -24.69
N GLU A 653 1.75 46.96 -24.06
CA GLU A 653 1.64 48.31 -24.63
C GLU A 653 3.00 48.99 -24.81
N LEU A 654 4.06 48.50 -24.13
CA LEU A 654 5.41 49.00 -24.29
C LEU A 654 6.03 48.50 -25.60
N LYS A 655 6.53 49.42 -26.45
CA LYS A 655 7.33 49.10 -27.65
C LYS A 655 8.82 49.01 -27.33
N LEU A 656 9.19 48.17 -26.38
CA LEU A 656 10.60 47.88 -26.13
C LEU A 656 11.07 46.79 -27.10
N ARG A 657 12.07 47.10 -27.93
CA ARG A 657 12.64 46.14 -28.89
C ARG A 657 13.69 45.28 -28.20
N GLY A 658 13.58 43.96 -28.34
CA GLY A 658 14.57 43.01 -27.84
C GLY A 658 15.89 43.04 -28.65
N PRO A 659 16.90 42.26 -28.23
CA PRO A 659 18.15 42.07 -28.96
C PRO A 659 17.89 41.36 -30.31
N PRO A 660 18.88 41.35 -31.22
CA PRO A 660 18.77 40.70 -32.53
C PRO A 660 18.29 39.26 -32.41
N GLU A 661 17.36 38.89 -33.28
CA GLU A 661 16.62 37.64 -33.17
C GLU A 661 17.41 36.42 -33.67
N GLU A 662 18.55 36.62 -34.33
CA GLU A 662 19.37 35.56 -34.94
C GLU A 662 20.48 35.00 -34.02
N ASP A 663 20.75 35.62 -32.86
CA ASP A 663 21.91 35.28 -32.03
C ASP A 663 21.53 35.01 -30.56
N GLU A 664 21.58 33.74 -30.15
CA GLU A 664 21.29 33.31 -28.77
C GLU A 664 22.19 34.00 -27.73
N ARG A 665 23.41 34.41 -28.10
CA ARG A 665 24.34 35.10 -27.19
C ARG A 665 23.79 36.45 -26.75
N LYS A 666 23.34 37.26 -27.71
CA LYS A 666 22.78 38.59 -27.44
C LYS A 666 21.49 38.50 -26.63
N ILE A 667 20.71 37.44 -26.83
CA ILE A 667 19.50 37.17 -26.04
C ILE A 667 19.86 36.91 -24.57
N LEU A 668 20.83 36.03 -24.30
CA LEU A 668 21.30 35.70 -22.95
C LEU A 668 21.93 36.90 -22.22
N GLU A 669 22.74 37.68 -22.93
CA GLU A 669 23.34 38.92 -22.42
C GLU A 669 22.26 39.94 -22.04
N PHE A 670 21.25 40.13 -22.91
CA PHE A 670 20.15 41.06 -22.67
C PHE A 670 19.37 40.72 -21.40
N ILE A 671 19.07 39.44 -21.17
CA ILE A 671 18.38 38.98 -19.96
C ILE A 671 19.29 38.89 -18.73
N GLY A 672 20.58 39.23 -18.86
CA GLY A 672 21.52 39.32 -17.73
C GLY A 672 22.02 37.97 -17.23
N VAL A 673 22.05 36.94 -18.09
CA VAL A 673 22.62 35.61 -17.77
C VAL A 673 24.10 35.53 -18.18
N GLY A 674 24.52 36.33 -19.17
CA GLY A 674 25.82 36.13 -19.83
C GLY A 674 25.80 34.93 -20.77
N TYR A 675 26.80 34.81 -21.65
CA TYR A 675 26.82 33.68 -22.58
C TYR A 675 27.15 32.38 -21.87
N VAL A 676 26.28 31.37 -22.03
CA VAL A 676 26.48 30.02 -21.52
C VAL A 676 26.53 29.07 -22.72
N GLU A 677 27.67 28.40 -22.87
CA GLU A 677 27.88 27.40 -23.92
C GLU A 677 26.83 26.29 -23.81
N PRO A 678 26.34 25.71 -24.94
CA PRO A 678 25.31 24.68 -24.91
C PRO A 678 25.56 23.53 -23.93
N GLN A 679 26.80 23.05 -23.82
CA GLN A 679 27.19 21.95 -22.94
C GLN A 679 27.06 22.26 -21.44
N ASP A 680 27.08 23.55 -21.08
CA ASP A 680 27.03 24.03 -19.70
C ASP A 680 25.61 24.46 -19.28
N ARG A 681 24.60 24.26 -20.13
CA ARG A 681 23.19 24.58 -19.85
C ARG A 681 22.53 23.46 -19.05
N VAL A 682 22.53 23.58 -17.72
CA VAL A 682 21.97 22.59 -16.77
C VAL A 682 20.51 22.83 -16.44
#